data_AF-A0A8D8Q9F3-F1
#
_entry.id   AF-A0A8D8Q9F3-F1
#
_cell.length_a   1.000
_cell.length_b   1.000
_cell.length_c   1.000
_cell.angle_alpha   90.00
_cell.angle_beta   90.00
_cell.angle_gamma   90.00
#
_symmetry.space_group_name_H-M   'P 1'
#
loop_
_entity.id
_entity.type
_entity.pdbx_description
1 polymer ?
#
loop_
_entity_poly.entity_id
_entity_poly.type
_entity_poly.pdbx_seq_one_letter_code
_entity_poly.pdbx_strand_id
1 'polypeptide(L)'
;MENKSLDLWSSYKELNQFVETCISRPINGVAISLSKTLAKYKHNFLRVMKNAPKNGRSRQIVESKANGNAATLPQEIVDEAVTLSNMYNLDEQVALDLLCIAQQKCADYPGIARGPVAILLYYDAHFALAATLKMLVQAHQGLRWESNCLADVQKVVSKFVNELVTDGLFEAIFAALSSMNLTREITLLQQNRGLGGAYHHHMVTTLYTGITKTLAEIVLLYSAQCGLPAQPLLALVNHLKGTQPELDAQGGVDDVSLALLMAALYSIDVSIVQEKDDIENIHTFLPILQEDNLIGRVHSELVNPQVTWACPGLRTVIQFAWGLTLASIRSFASNVRSMDNLPEDEDSLVNQCIQENVFSFVNQSLLTAESVFKQELFLRKFHSLVTEFIVLMPIHVRELRATADKECMKIQAHLNEGLHPPNDLTKHFEEFLTTITLLYSKDPLDLKLHQDYWCLQDPSSKFKTRTPPKLICLLKFVKQSGEALPSQLFIPYLKMLTALTSSMEVAREVFTMLKNFAPYFCWDHFFTSLSWHLTHLKQDQTPSSDTIYHRHHHHHRGIAPLEVQGLQAVLGLIRTVASHDEMCRQKFCEHVQWNAIQVILSLLTCSVHIELKAELILTLAAFAKSPTIAASLWHQIEASQIIPTIHSTSNFQSRGVLSELEEVESRNEEYPVTRAMLTLLSELTNTPIPFSLGSGTRVPGLDPYIQYILNSVLLTFANRSYKSPAEKWEVARSCVHLLVKFVFDYEPRQEDFTGLLGGGGVGGEVGGVKSNPHPGSHIMLNMCSQSKLLRTIFFIVDEGCLGFDTYAPFPGKTSLEGATLECLRLLSCVLDLQKTFLSFIGNFDTPYMLSGLHKLLFGLNPRSNQLDHAANVAKYITYVSWLPEHAHYSAKILRLLTSYSTAHNDIRSSIVVSTSLRQAVLHGMVKCLEAAEEEEDEEEGEEEENEKDMHDCSGREWATKEKKETFCARCNRTDVNKIR
;
A
#
# COMPACT_ATOMS: atom_id res chain seq x y z
N MET A 1 1.46 -41.32 33.23
CA MET A 1 1.98 -42.29 32.25
C MET A 1 2.93 -41.52 31.35
N GLU A 2 4.20 -41.91 31.44
CA GLU A 2 5.40 -41.58 30.65
C GLU A 2 5.62 -40.12 30.17
N ASN A 3 6.68 -39.51 30.74
CA ASN A 3 7.40 -38.36 30.19
C ASN A 3 7.84 -38.68 28.75
N LYS A 4 6.99 -38.44 27.75
CA LYS A 4 7.46 -38.12 26.41
C LYS A 4 8.23 -36.81 26.52
N SER A 5 9.47 -36.79 26.04
CA SER A 5 10.14 -35.52 25.73
C SER A 5 9.17 -34.71 24.88
N LEU A 6 8.91 -33.46 25.29
CA LEU A 6 8.08 -32.54 24.51
C LEU A 6 8.76 -32.35 23.16
N ASP A 7 8.13 -32.86 22.11
CA ASP A 7 8.50 -32.56 20.74
C ASP A 7 8.32 -31.05 20.50
N LEU A 8 9.33 -30.38 19.95
CA LEU A 8 9.39 -28.94 19.82
C LEU A 8 8.30 -28.37 18.90
N TRP A 9 8.08 -28.96 17.72
CA TRP A 9 7.16 -28.37 16.73
C TRP A 9 5.70 -28.60 17.09
N SER A 10 5.29 -29.86 17.29
CA SER A 10 3.89 -30.19 17.57
C SER A 10 3.40 -29.53 18.86
N SER A 11 4.24 -29.50 19.90
CA SER A 11 3.87 -28.91 21.19
C SER A 11 3.61 -27.41 21.12
N TYR A 12 4.34 -26.67 20.27
CA TYR A 12 4.15 -25.22 20.13
C TYR A 12 2.96 -24.90 19.23
N LYS A 13 2.73 -25.68 18.16
CA LYS A 13 1.53 -25.53 17.32
C LYS A 13 0.24 -25.87 18.09
N GLU A 14 0.25 -26.96 18.86
CA GLU A 14 -0.88 -27.33 19.74
C GLU A 14 -1.16 -26.26 20.80
N LEU A 15 -0.10 -25.69 21.40
CA LEU A 15 -0.25 -24.58 22.35
C LEU A 15 -0.89 -23.36 21.69
N ASN A 16 -0.41 -22.99 20.50
CA ASN A 16 -0.91 -21.84 19.75
C ASN A 16 -2.41 -21.99 19.45
N GLN A 17 -2.81 -23.12 18.83
CA GLN A 17 -4.21 -23.42 18.51
C GLN A 17 -5.09 -23.48 19.76
N PHE A 18 -4.57 -24.05 20.85
CA PHE A 18 -5.32 -24.13 22.11
C PHE A 18 -5.57 -22.73 22.69
N VAL A 19 -4.55 -21.87 22.74
CA VAL A 19 -4.68 -20.50 23.27
C VAL A 19 -5.60 -19.66 22.38
N GLU A 20 -5.45 -19.76 21.07
CA GLU A 20 -6.33 -19.11 20.08
C GLU A 20 -7.79 -19.51 20.31
N THR A 21 -8.08 -20.81 20.42
CA THR A 21 -9.43 -21.30 20.71
C THR A 21 -9.97 -20.77 22.04
N CYS A 22 -9.13 -20.65 23.07
CA CYS A 22 -9.54 -20.14 24.39
C CYS A 22 -9.87 -18.65 24.39
N ILE A 23 -9.20 -17.86 23.54
CA ILE A 23 -9.36 -16.40 23.48
C ILE A 23 -10.51 -16.05 22.52
N SER A 24 -10.54 -16.66 21.34
CA SER A 24 -11.50 -16.33 20.27
C SER A 24 -12.89 -16.92 20.52
N ARG A 25 -13.01 -18.06 21.22
CA ARG A 25 -14.31 -18.70 21.48
C ARG A 25 -14.68 -18.61 22.96
N PRO A 26 -15.91 -18.17 23.33
CA PRO A 26 -16.35 -18.06 24.71
C PRO A 26 -16.71 -19.44 25.30
N ILE A 27 -15.70 -20.24 25.63
CA ILE A 27 -15.88 -21.57 26.21
C ILE A 27 -15.81 -21.50 27.75
N ASN A 28 -16.93 -21.78 28.40
CA ASN A 28 -17.03 -21.75 29.87
C ASN A 28 -16.16 -22.82 30.55
N GLY A 29 -15.46 -22.45 31.63
CA GLY A 29 -14.68 -23.38 32.46
C GLY A 29 -13.25 -23.69 31.98
N VAL A 30 -12.80 -23.10 30.86
CA VAL A 30 -11.47 -23.38 30.27
C VAL A 30 -10.32 -22.68 31.02
N ALA A 31 -10.62 -21.64 31.79
CA ALA A 31 -9.61 -20.83 32.51
C ALA A 31 -8.64 -21.66 33.39
N ILE A 32 -9.12 -22.72 34.06
CA ILE A 32 -8.27 -23.60 34.88
C ILE A 32 -7.33 -24.43 34.01
N SER A 33 -7.83 -24.96 32.89
CA SER A 33 -7.03 -25.72 31.95
C SER A 33 -5.95 -24.83 31.33
N LEU A 34 -6.35 -23.62 30.91
CA LEU A 34 -5.45 -22.62 30.38
C LEU A 34 -4.33 -22.28 31.36
N SER A 35 -4.65 -21.99 32.62
CA SER A 35 -3.64 -21.69 33.65
C SER A 35 -2.62 -22.82 33.83
N LYS A 36 -3.07 -24.09 33.84
CA LYS A 36 -2.16 -25.25 33.95
C LYS A 36 -1.27 -25.40 32.73
N THR A 37 -1.81 -25.22 31.53
CA THR A 37 -1.04 -25.29 30.29
C THR A 37 -0.03 -24.17 30.23
N LEU A 38 -0.40 -22.92 30.49
CA LEU A 38 0.51 -21.77 30.48
C LEU A 38 1.67 -21.93 31.49
N ALA A 39 1.39 -22.45 32.68
CA ALA A 39 2.42 -22.72 33.68
C ALA A 39 3.49 -23.71 33.19
N LYS A 40 3.11 -24.71 32.38
CA LYS A 40 4.04 -25.69 31.79
C LYS A 40 5.01 -25.04 30.79
N TYR A 41 4.56 -24.04 30.03
CA TYR A 41 5.34 -23.38 28.98
C TYR A 41 6.01 -22.07 29.44
N LYS A 42 5.82 -21.65 30.70
CA LYS A 42 6.38 -20.39 31.25
C LYS A 42 7.87 -20.21 30.96
N HIS A 43 8.68 -21.26 31.16
CA HIS A 43 10.12 -21.20 30.89
C HIS A 43 10.48 -21.02 29.41
N ASN A 44 9.64 -21.49 28.49
CA ASN A 44 9.88 -21.35 27.05
C ASN A 44 9.65 -19.90 26.61
N PHE A 45 8.64 -19.22 27.17
CA PHE A 45 8.41 -17.79 26.94
C PHE A 45 9.55 -16.91 27.49
N LEU A 46 10.18 -17.27 28.62
CA LEU A 46 11.33 -16.53 29.17
C LEU A 46 12.66 -16.84 28.44
N ARG A 47 12.68 -17.86 27.59
CA ARG A 47 13.85 -18.31 26.81
C ARG A 47 13.58 -18.26 25.31
N VAL A 48 12.98 -17.16 24.85
CA VAL A 48 12.70 -16.89 23.44
C VAL A 48 13.95 -17.17 22.60
N MET A 49 13.81 -18.00 21.56
CA MET A 49 14.88 -18.45 20.65
C MET A 49 16.08 -19.18 21.28
N LYS A 50 16.09 -19.44 22.59
CA LYS A 50 17.17 -20.18 23.27
C LYS A 50 16.82 -21.66 23.38
N ASN A 51 17.64 -22.49 22.75
CA ASN A 51 17.47 -23.94 22.75
C ASN A 51 18.00 -24.62 24.00
N ALA A 52 17.48 -25.82 24.29
CA ALA A 52 18.14 -26.74 25.21
C ALA A 52 19.49 -27.18 24.59
N PRO A 53 20.61 -27.05 25.30
CA PRO A 53 21.94 -27.30 24.74
C PRO A 53 22.18 -28.80 24.50
N LYS A 54 23.19 -29.10 23.67
CA LYS A 54 23.66 -30.46 23.37
C LYS A 54 23.92 -31.29 24.62
N ASN A 55 23.60 -32.58 24.55
CA ASN A 55 23.77 -33.51 25.66
C ASN A 55 24.46 -34.79 25.20
N GLY A 56 25.64 -35.09 25.76
CA GLY A 56 26.42 -36.28 25.39
C GLY A 56 25.67 -37.61 25.57
N ARG A 57 24.69 -37.67 26.48
CA ARG A 57 23.81 -38.85 26.65
C ARG A 57 22.79 -38.95 25.52
N SER A 58 22.17 -37.83 25.13
CA SER A 58 21.23 -37.75 24.00
C SER A 58 21.92 -38.18 22.71
N ARG A 59 23.15 -37.72 22.48
CA ARG A 59 23.98 -38.12 21.34
C ARG A 59 24.24 -39.63 21.29
N GLN A 60 24.64 -40.24 22.41
CA GLN A 60 24.84 -41.69 22.50
C GLN A 60 23.55 -42.47 22.23
N ILE A 61 22.39 -41.96 22.64
CA ILE A 61 21.08 -42.58 22.37
C ILE A 61 20.72 -42.51 20.88
N VAL A 62 21.02 -41.39 20.21
CA VAL A 62 20.77 -41.23 18.78
C VAL A 62 21.73 -42.09 17.96
N GLU A 63 23.02 -42.13 18.31
CA GLU A 63 24.03 -42.96 17.63
C GLU A 63 23.81 -44.48 17.89
N SER A 64 23.31 -44.88 19.07
CA SER A 64 23.00 -46.29 19.36
C SER A 64 21.75 -46.81 18.65
N LYS A 65 20.78 -45.94 18.33
CA LYS A 65 19.63 -46.29 17.47
C LYS A 65 20.02 -46.57 16.01
N ALA A 66 21.20 -46.14 15.58
CA ALA A 66 21.80 -46.56 14.30
C ALA A 66 22.40 -47.98 14.36
N ASN A 67 22.93 -48.36 15.53
CA ASN A 67 23.76 -49.56 15.72
C ASN A 67 23.01 -50.81 16.24
N GLY A 68 21.68 -50.83 16.12
CA GLY A 68 20.92 -52.08 16.10
C GLY A 68 20.41 -52.64 17.43
N ASN A 69 19.71 -51.84 18.24
CA ASN A 69 18.70 -52.37 19.17
C ASN A 69 17.55 -51.37 19.38
N ALA A 70 16.35 -51.76 18.92
CA ALA A 70 15.07 -51.04 18.86
C ALA A 70 14.96 -49.95 17.77
N ALA A 71 14.16 -50.24 16.73
CA ALA A 71 13.82 -49.41 15.56
C ALA A 71 15.02 -48.77 14.84
N THR A 72 15.66 -49.52 13.95
CA THR A 72 16.80 -49.04 13.13
C THR A 72 16.42 -47.80 12.31
N LEU A 73 17.03 -46.67 12.64
CA LEU A 73 16.96 -45.43 11.86
C LEU A 73 18.04 -45.46 10.76
N PRO A 74 17.74 -44.96 9.55
CA PRO A 74 18.74 -44.74 8.51
C PRO A 74 19.89 -43.84 9.00
N GLN A 75 21.14 -44.21 8.66
CA GLN A 75 22.33 -43.44 9.02
C GLN A 75 22.24 -41.97 8.54
N GLU A 76 21.60 -41.73 7.39
CA GLU A 76 21.37 -40.38 6.85
C GLU A 76 20.57 -39.47 7.81
N ILE A 77 19.57 -40.01 8.52
CA ILE A 77 18.78 -39.24 9.49
C ILE A 77 19.63 -38.89 10.72
N VAL A 78 20.49 -39.80 11.14
CA VAL A 78 21.39 -39.59 12.28
C VAL A 78 22.42 -38.51 11.97
N ASP A 79 23.01 -38.54 10.77
CA ASP A 79 23.97 -37.54 10.32
C ASP A 79 23.32 -36.15 10.17
N GLU A 80 22.09 -36.11 9.63
CA GLU A 80 21.28 -34.87 9.59
C GLU A 80 20.94 -34.35 10.99
N ALA A 81 20.58 -35.22 11.94
CA ALA A 81 20.25 -34.83 13.32
C ALA A 81 21.48 -34.23 14.03
N VAL A 82 22.65 -34.83 13.85
CA VAL A 82 23.92 -34.30 14.39
C VAL A 82 24.27 -32.96 13.73
N THR A 83 24.03 -32.82 12.42
CA THR A 83 24.26 -31.56 11.70
C THR A 83 23.36 -30.45 12.23
N LEU A 84 22.05 -30.70 12.35
CA LEU A 84 21.08 -29.73 12.87
C LEU A 84 21.37 -29.37 14.33
N SER A 85 21.70 -30.36 15.16
CA SER A 85 22.18 -30.16 16.53
C SER A 85 23.41 -29.25 16.58
N ASN A 86 24.35 -29.44 15.65
CA ASN A 86 25.54 -28.62 15.57
C ASN A 86 25.28 -27.18 15.15
N MET A 87 24.37 -26.96 14.20
CA MET A 87 24.00 -25.63 13.70
C MET A 87 23.35 -24.76 14.78
N TYR A 88 22.34 -25.30 15.47
CA TYR A 88 21.51 -24.51 16.39
C TYR A 88 21.80 -24.77 17.87
N ASN A 89 22.86 -25.52 18.16
CA ASN A 89 23.18 -26.00 19.52
C ASN A 89 21.97 -26.64 20.21
N LEU A 90 21.24 -27.48 19.46
CA LEU A 90 20.05 -28.21 19.90
C LEU A 90 20.45 -29.55 20.51
N ASP A 91 19.67 -30.02 21.49
CA ASP A 91 19.74 -31.41 21.96
C ASP A 91 19.49 -32.39 20.80
N GLU A 92 20.33 -33.43 20.71
CA GLU A 92 20.31 -34.39 19.61
C GLU A 92 18.99 -35.19 19.50
N GLN A 93 18.24 -35.39 20.60
CA GLN A 93 16.93 -36.03 20.54
C GLN A 93 15.87 -35.09 19.96
N VAL A 94 15.90 -33.80 20.32
CA VAL A 94 14.99 -32.79 19.77
C VAL A 94 15.25 -32.62 18.26
N ALA A 95 16.51 -32.61 17.84
CA ALA A 95 16.88 -32.56 16.42
C ALA A 95 16.38 -33.80 15.66
N LEU A 96 16.46 -34.99 16.26
CA LEU A 96 15.95 -36.23 15.67
C LEU A 96 14.41 -36.23 15.56
N ASP A 97 13.71 -35.81 16.61
CA ASP A 97 12.24 -35.73 16.62
C ASP A 97 11.74 -34.77 15.52
N LEU A 98 12.41 -33.61 15.38
CA LEU A 98 12.09 -32.65 14.32
C LEU A 98 12.27 -33.22 12.91
N LEU A 99 13.33 -34.00 12.68
CA LEU A 99 13.55 -34.68 11.40
C LEU A 99 12.51 -35.77 11.12
N CYS A 100 12.05 -36.47 12.15
CA CYS A 100 10.99 -37.46 12.02
C CYS A 100 9.66 -36.82 11.59
N ILE A 101 9.34 -35.64 12.14
CA ILE A 101 8.15 -34.86 11.75
C ILE A 101 8.32 -34.31 10.34
N ALA A 102 9.50 -33.78 10.02
CA ALA A 102 9.81 -33.31 8.68
C ALA A 102 9.59 -34.41 7.63
N GLN A 103 9.98 -35.66 7.93
CA GLN A 103 9.75 -36.80 7.04
C GLN A 103 8.26 -37.08 6.80
N GLN A 104 7.40 -36.90 7.82
CA GLN A 104 5.95 -37.03 7.68
C GLN A 104 5.36 -35.87 6.86
N LYS A 105 5.90 -34.65 7.05
CA LYS A 105 5.45 -33.40 6.42
C LYS A 105 6.04 -33.13 5.03
N CYS A 106 6.98 -33.94 4.54
CA CYS A 106 7.54 -33.80 3.19
C CYS A 106 6.47 -33.85 2.08
N ALA A 107 5.34 -34.51 2.30
CA ALA A 107 4.22 -34.54 1.34
C ALA A 107 3.61 -33.14 1.10
N ASP A 108 3.63 -32.29 2.13
CA ASP A 108 3.07 -30.93 2.10
C ASP A 108 4.04 -29.94 1.42
N TYR A 109 5.30 -30.33 1.18
CA TYR A 109 6.34 -29.48 0.59
C TYR A 109 6.96 -30.12 -0.67
N PRO A 110 6.26 -30.10 -1.82
CA PRO A 110 6.72 -30.79 -3.02
C PRO A 110 8.05 -30.20 -3.52
N GLY A 111 9.04 -31.07 -3.73
CA GLY A 111 10.35 -30.70 -4.27
C GLY A 111 11.38 -30.23 -3.23
N ILE A 112 11.07 -30.26 -1.94
CA ILE A 112 11.99 -29.91 -0.85
C ILE A 112 12.43 -31.17 -0.11
N ALA A 113 13.73 -31.29 0.18
CA ALA A 113 14.29 -32.42 0.92
C ALA A 113 13.98 -32.33 2.43
N ARG A 114 14.08 -33.47 3.14
CA ARG A 114 13.78 -33.58 4.58
C ARG A 114 14.52 -32.56 5.45
N GLY A 115 15.84 -32.42 5.30
CA GLY A 115 16.65 -31.49 6.11
C GLY A 115 16.16 -30.03 6.03
N PRO A 116 16.03 -29.45 4.83
CA PRO A 116 15.44 -28.13 4.64
C PRO A 116 14.01 -27.98 5.18
N VAL A 117 13.17 -29.03 5.08
CA VAL A 117 11.83 -29.03 5.73
C VAL A 117 11.97 -28.95 7.26
N ALA A 118 12.91 -29.68 7.87
CA ALA A 118 13.14 -29.60 9.31
C ALA A 118 13.56 -28.19 9.77
N ILE A 119 14.40 -27.49 9.01
CA ILE A 119 14.77 -26.09 9.28
C ILE A 119 13.52 -25.19 9.22
N LEU A 120 12.64 -25.41 8.24
CA LEU A 120 11.39 -24.67 8.13
C LEU A 120 10.48 -24.89 9.34
N LEU A 121 10.31 -26.16 9.77
CA LEU A 121 9.53 -26.49 10.95
C LEU A 121 10.15 -25.93 12.23
N TYR A 122 11.47 -25.84 12.34
CA TYR A 122 12.14 -25.20 13.48
C TYR A 122 11.71 -23.74 13.63
N TYR A 123 11.75 -22.96 12.55
CA TYR A 123 11.32 -21.56 12.59
C TYR A 123 9.81 -21.42 12.73
N ASP A 124 9.01 -22.27 12.09
CA ASP A 124 7.56 -22.28 12.26
C ASP A 124 7.16 -22.56 13.72
N ALA A 125 7.87 -23.44 14.43
CA ALA A 125 7.63 -23.69 15.85
C ALA A 125 7.88 -22.43 16.70
N HIS A 126 9.01 -21.77 16.50
CA HIS A 126 9.35 -20.55 17.26
C HIS A 126 8.44 -19.37 16.90
N PHE A 127 8.02 -19.29 15.63
CA PHE A 127 7.01 -18.34 15.20
C PHE A 127 5.68 -18.60 15.90
N ALA A 128 5.23 -19.86 15.99
CA ALA A 128 4.01 -20.22 16.71
C ALA A 128 4.10 -19.86 18.22
N LEU A 129 5.26 -20.05 18.85
CA LEU A 129 5.48 -19.64 20.25
C LEU A 129 5.40 -18.11 20.41
N ALA A 130 6.03 -17.34 19.51
CA ALA A 130 5.95 -15.89 19.50
C ALA A 130 4.52 -15.39 19.22
N ALA A 131 3.81 -16.00 18.26
CA ALA A 131 2.41 -15.69 17.96
C ALA A 131 1.50 -15.98 19.17
N THR A 132 1.72 -17.10 19.87
CA THR A 132 1.01 -17.42 21.12
C THR A 132 1.21 -16.30 22.15
N LEU A 133 2.45 -15.87 22.35
CA LEU A 133 2.75 -14.79 23.30
C LEU A 133 2.10 -13.47 22.88
N LYS A 134 2.10 -13.15 21.57
CA LYS A 134 1.41 -11.98 21.02
C LYS A 134 -0.09 -12.01 21.33
N MET A 135 -0.77 -13.13 21.09
CA MET A 135 -2.20 -13.28 21.43
C MET A 135 -2.46 -13.08 22.93
N LEU A 136 -1.61 -13.63 23.79
CA LEU A 136 -1.72 -13.44 25.25
C LEU A 136 -1.56 -11.97 25.65
N VAL A 137 -0.62 -11.24 25.02
CA VAL A 137 -0.45 -9.80 25.24
C VAL A 137 -1.62 -9.00 24.69
N GLN A 138 -2.19 -9.37 23.53
CA GLN A 138 -3.38 -8.70 22.98
C GLN A 138 -4.62 -8.90 23.85
N ALA A 139 -4.78 -10.08 24.45
CA ALA A 139 -5.86 -10.39 25.38
C ALA A 139 -5.65 -9.81 26.79
N HIS A 140 -4.49 -9.20 27.06
CA HIS A 140 -4.20 -8.57 28.35
C HIS A 140 -5.11 -7.37 28.59
N GLN A 141 -5.54 -7.21 29.85
CA GLN A 141 -6.42 -6.12 30.27
C GLN A 141 -5.66 -4.80 30.37
N GLY A 142 -6.09 -3.77 29.63
CA GLY A 142 -5.53 -2.43 29.72
C GLY A 142 -6.41 -1.34 29.14
N LEU A 143 -5.77 -0.31 28.58
CA LEU A 143 -6.40 1.00 28.38
C LEU A 143 -6.96 1.27 26.98
N ARG A 144 -6.30 0.77 25.92
CA ARG A 144 -6.54 1.25 24.54
C ARG A 144 -7.56 0.41 23.81
N TRP A 145 -7.60 -0.89 24.06
CA TRP A 145 -8.61 -1.79 23.52
C TRP A 145 -9.09 -2.78 24.57
N GLU A 146 -10.29 -3.32 24.36
CA GLU A 146 -10.86 -4.41 25.15
C GLU A 146 -10.79 -5.70 24.33
N SER A 147 -10.55 -6.83 24.99
CA SER A 147 -10.50 -8.13 24.33
C SER A 147 -11.87 -8.81 24.43
N ASN A 148 -12.33 -9.42 23.34
CA ASN A 148 -13.61 -10.16 23.28
C ASN A 148 -13.63 -11.47 24.09
N CYS A 149 -12.56 -11.78 24.85
CA CYS A 149 -12.47 -13.01 25.63
C CYS A 149 -13.27 -12.97 26.94
N LEU A 150 -13.64 -14.15 27.46
CA LEU A 150 -14.34 -14.27 28.75
C LEU A 150 -13.52 -13.63 29.89
N ALA A 151 -14.17 -12.88 30.78
CA ALA A 151 -13.51 -12.14 31.86
C ALA A 151 -12.61 -13.03 32.77
N ASP A 152 -12.99 -14.28 33.02
CA ASP A 152 -12.17 -15.21 33.81
C ASP A 152 -10.90 -15.65 33.07
N VAL A 153 -10.99 -15.82 31.74
CA VAL A 153 -9.85 -16.10 30.87
C VAL A 153 -8.93 -14.87 30.83
N GLN A 154 -9.49 -13.68 30.63
CA GLN A 154 -8.74 -12.43 30.62
C GLN A 154 -7.95 -12.23 31.92
N LYS A 155 -8.56 -12.48 33.09
CA LYS A 155 -7.87 -12.40 34.39
C LYS A 155 -6.69 -13.36 34.51
N VAL A 156 -6.85 -14.61 34.04
CA VAL A 156 -5.76 -15.61 34.04
C VAL A 156 -4.63 -15.17 33.13
N VAL A 157 -4.95 -14.69 31.92
CA VAL A 157 -3.99 -14.19 30.94
C VAL A 157 -3.25 -12.97 31.51
N SER A 158 -3.96 -11.96 32.00
CA SER A 158 -3.37 -10.75 32.59
C SER A 158 -2.43 -11.07 33.74
N LYS A 159 -2.83 -11.99 34.63
CA LYS A 159 -1.95 -12.44 35.73
C LYS A 159 -0.68 -13.11 35.19
N PHE A 160 -0.82 -14.01 34.23
CA PHE A 160 0.32 -14.75 33.66
C PHE A 160 1.29 -13.83 32.93
N VAL A 161 0.79 -12.92 32.09
CA VAL A 161 1.62 -11.94 31.37
C VAL A 161 2.33 -11.00 32.35
N ASN A 162 1.63 -10.50 33.38
CA ASN A 162 2.26 -9.67 34.42
C ASN A 162 3.40 -10.42 35.12
N GLU A 163 3.21 -11.70 35.47
CA GLU A 163 4.27 -12.54 36.03
C GLU A 163 5.46 -12.70 35.07
N LEU A 164 5.22 -12.90 33.77
CA LEU A 164 6.29 -12.98 32.77
C LEU A 164 7.08 -11.67 32.67
N VAL A 165 6.39 -10.53 32.70
CA VAL A 165 7.04 -9.21 32.67
C VAL A 165 7.91 -9.01 33.91
N THR A 166 7.41 -9.38 35.11
CA THR A 166 8.22 -9.31 36.33
C THR A 166 9.43 -10.26 36.31
N ASP A 167 9.31 -11.40 35.62
CA ASP A 167 10.37 -12.40 35.46
C ASP A 167 11.39 -12.06 34.35
N GLY A 168 11.29 -10.87 33.73
CA GLY A 168 12.27 -10.36 32.76
C GLY A 168 12.00 -10.74 31.30
N LEU A 169 10.73 -10.87 30.90
CA LEU A 169 10.34 -11.20 29.52
C LEU A 169 10.94 -10.24 28.48
N PHE A 170 10.88 -8.92 28.72
CA PHE A 170 11.31 -7.93 27.74
C PHE A 170 12.82 -7.92 27.56
N GLU A 171 13.60 -8.10 28.63
CA GLU A 171 15.04 -8.26 28.55
C GLU A 171 15.43 -9.51 27.77
N ALA A 172 14.68 -10.60 27.92
CA ALA A 172 14.86 -11.80 27.11
C ALA A 172 14.57 -11.54 25.62
N ILE A 173 13.51 -10.78 25.30
CA ILE A 173 13.17 -10.36 23.94
C ILE A 173 14.28 -9.48 23.35
N PHE A 174 14.75 -8.46 24.06
CA PHE A 174 15.83 -7.58 23.58
C PHE A 174 17.12 -8.34 23.34
N ALA A 175 17.47 -9.28 24.22
CA ALA A 175 18.63 -10.15 24.03
C ALA A 175 18.47 -11.06 22.79
N ALA A 176 17.27 -11.58 22.53
CA ALA A 176 16.98 -12.37 21.33
C ALA A 176 17.12 -11.52 20.06
N LEU A 177 16.50 -10.34 20.02
CA LEU A 177 16.57 -9.40 18.89
C LEU A 177 18.02 -8.99 18.58
N SER A 178 18.84 -8.68 19.60
CA SER A 178 20.27 -8.36 19.39
C SER A 178 21.10 -9.54 18.86
N SER A 179 20.66 -10.79 19.10
CA SER A 179 21.38 -11.99 18.65
C SER A 179 21.00 -12.42 17.23
N MET A 180 19.78 -12.10 16.79
CA MET A 180 19.23 -12.52 15.50
C MET A 180 19.75 -11.61 14.38
N ASN A 181 20.48 -12.18 13.42
CA ASN A 181 20.92 -11.49 12.21
C ASN A 181 20.70 -12.37 10.97
N LEU A 182 19.84 -11.92 10.05
CA LEU A 182 19.43 -12.69 8.87
C LEU A 182 20.62 -13.06 7.97
N THR A 183 21.56 -12.14 7.74
CA THR A 183 22.73 -12.37 6.88
C THR A 183 23.63 -13.47 7.43
N ARG A 184 23.84 -13.49 8.76
CA ARG A 184 24.60 -14.56 9.42
C ARG A 184 23.88 -15.91 9.32
N GLU A 185 22.56 -15.91 9.48
CA GLU A 185 21.75 -17.12 9.39
C GLU A 185 21.76 -17.71 7.97
N ILE A 186 21.55 -16.89 6.93
CA ILE A 186 21.62 -17.34 5.54
C ILE A 186 23.00 -17.94 5.22
N THR A 187 24.07 -17.33 5.73
CA THR A 187 25.43 -17.85 5.54
C THR A 187 25.62 -19.22 6.21
N LEU A 188 25.10 -19.39 7.43
CA LEU A 188 25.13 -20.67 8.15
C LEU A 188 24.35 -21.77 7.37
N LEU A 189 23.17 -21.43 6.87
CA LEU A 189 22.33 -22.35 6.10
C LEU A 189 22.99 -22.72 4.76
N GLN A 190 23.61 -21.77 4.07
CA GLN A 190 24.35 -22.03 2.83
C GLN A 190 25.54 -22.99 3.05
N GLN A 191 26.31 -22.78 4.11
CA GLN A 191 27.47 -23.64 4.45
C GLN A 191 27.07 -25.09 4.70
N ASN A 192 25.89 -25.31 5.31
CA ASN A 192 25.40 -26.65 5.67
C ASN A 192 24.42 -27.24 4.64
N ARG A 193 24.29 -26.65 3.44
CA ARG A 193 23.31 -27.08 2.41
C ARG A 193 21.87 -27.13 2.93
N GLY A 194 21.54 -26.27 3.89
CA GLY A 194 20.22 -26.18 4.52
C GLY A 194 19.18 -25.37 3.73
N LEU A 195 19.60 -24.68 2.65
CA LEU A 195 18.70 -23.95 1.75
C LEU A 195 18.31 -24.80 0.54
N GLY A 196 17.00 -24.83 0.26
CA GLY A 196 16.43 -25.37 -0.97
C GLY A 196 16.43 -24.34 -2.12
N GLY A 197 15.45 -24.46 -3.02
CA GLY A 197 15.23 -23.49 -4.10
C GLY A 197 14.73 -22.12 -3.62
N ALA A 198 14.49 -21.19 -4.55
CA ALA A 198 14.04 -19.82 -4.24
C ALA A 198 12.80 -19.77 -3.33
N TYR A 199 11.84 -20.68 -3.54
CA TYR A 199 10.65 -20.80 -2.70
C TYR A 199 11.00 -21.12 -1.24
N HIS A 200 11.88 -22.11 -0.99
CA HIS A 200 12.30 -22.48 0.37
C HIS A 200 13.08 -21.35 1.05
N HIS A 201 13.97 -20.69 0.31
CA HIS A 201 14.69 -19.52 0.80
C HIS A 201 13.70 -18.45 1.27
N HIS A 202 12.73 -18.09 0.43
CA HIS A 202 11.70 -17.11 0.79
C HIS A 202 10.92 -17.52 2.04
N MET A 203 10.47 -18.78 2.15
CA MET A 203 9.75 -19.24 3.33
C MET A 203 10.56 -19.12 4.63
N VAL A 204 11.84 -19.52 4.60
CA VAL A 204 12.73 -19.41 5.78
C VAL A 204 12.95 -17.95 6.15
N THR A 205 13.24 -17.09 5.16
CA THR A 205 13.40 -15.65 5.40
C THR A 205 12.14 -15.04 5.99
N THR A 206 10.96 -15.31 5.43
CA THR A 206 9.68 -14.79 5.91
C THR A 206 9.38 -15.22 7.34
N LEU A 207 9.60 -16.50 7.70
CA LEU A 207 9.45 -16.97 9.08
C LEU A 207 10.45 -16.30 10.02
N TYR A 208 11.72 -16.21 9.61
CA TYR A 208 12.78 -15.58 10.41
C TYR A 208 12.48 -14.12 10.71
N THR A 209 12.15 -13.32 9.68
CA THR A 209 11.75 -11.91 9.83
C THR A 209 10.42 -11.77 10.55
N GLY A 210 9.51 -12.73 10.36
CA GLY A 210 8.23 -12.80 11.05
C GLY A 210 8.40 -12.95 12.56
N ILE A 211 9.35 -13.78 13.01
CA ILE A 211 9.70 -13.92 14.44
C ILE A 211 10.20 -12.59 14.99
N THR A 212 11.21 -11.97 14.36
CA THR A 212 11.78 -10.71 14.86
C THR A 212 10.75 -9.60 14.93
N LYS A 213 9.89 -9.49 13.92
CA LYS A 213 8.77 -8.54 13.89
C LYS A 213 7.76 -8.81 14.99
N THR A 214 7.31 -10.06 15.14
CA THR A 214 6.35 -10.46 16.19
C THR A 214 6.89 -10.16 17.60
N LEU A 215 8.18 -10.40 17.83
CA LEU A 215 8.82 -10.08 19.11
C LEU A 215 8.83 -8.59 19.42
N ALA A 216 9.12 -7.74 18.44
CA ALA A 216 9.05 -6.28 18.61
C ALA A 216 7.59 -5.80 18.80
N GLU A 217 6.65 -6.37 18.04
CA GLU A 217 5.21 -6.08 18.18
C GLU A 217 4.68 -6.46 19.57
N ILE A 218 5.18 -7.52 20.21
CA ILE A 218 4.81 -7.87 21.59
C ILE A 218 5.16 -6.74 22.56
N VAL A 219 6.35 -6.14 22.42
CA VAL A 219 6.78 -5.00 23.26
C VAL A 219 5.89 -3.79 23.02
N LEU A 220 5.59 -3.50 21.75
CA LEU A 220 4.69 -2.43 21.35
C LEU A 220 3.28 -2.61 21.91
N LEU A 221 2.68 -3.78 21.74
CA LEU A 221 1.31 -4.05 22.16
C LEU A 221 1.18 -3.94 23.67
N TYR A 222 2.13 -4.51 24.42
CA TYR A 222 2.13 -4.36 25.87
C TYR A 222 2.29 -2.90 26.30
N SER A 223 3.23 -2.16 25.69
CA SER A 223 3.46 -0.76 26.06
C SER A 223 2.30 0.15 25.69
N ALA A 224 1.60 -0.11 24.58
CA ALA A 224 0.40 0.63 24.19
C ALA A 224 -0.77 0.37 25.14
N GLN A 225 -0.88 -0.85 25.68
CA GLN A 225 -2.01 -1.28 26.51
C GLN A 225 -1.85 -0.86 27.99
N CYS A 226 -0.64 -0.90 28.55
CA CYS A 226 -0.38 -0.62 29.98
C CYS A 226 0.92 0.16 30.26
N GLY A 227 1.60 0.72 29.26
CA GLY A 227 2.91 1.31 29.46
C GLY A 227 3.98 0.29 29.89
N LEU A 228 5.18 0.76 30.24
CA LEU A 228 6.27 -0.09 30.72
C LEU A 228 6.72 0.33 32.13
N PRO A 229 6.91 -0.62 33.06
CA PRO A 229 7.57 -0.36 34.34
C PRO A 229 9.01 0.12 34.16
N ALA A 230 9.62 0.66 35.23
CA ALA A 230 10.93 1.30 35.16
C ALA A 230 12.05 0.45 34.53
N GLN A 231 12.16 -0.82 34.93
CA GLN A 231 13.26 -1.67 34.48
C GLN A 231 13.14 -2.03 32.98
N PRO A 232 12.01 -2.57 32.49
CA PRO A 232 11.80 -2.79 31.05
C PRO A 232 11.93 -1.52 30.20
N LEU A 233 11.43 -0.37 30.68
CA LEU A 233 11.53 0.90 29.97
C LEU A 233 12.99 1.34 29.79
N LEU A 234 13.79 1.31 30.85
CA LEU A 234 15.21 1.65 30.76
C LEU A 234 15.98 0.64 29.91
N ALA A 235 15.61 -0.65 29.94
CA ALA A 235 16.19 -1.66 29.06
C ALA A 235 15.87 -1.37 27.58
N LEU A 236 14.64 -0.97 27.27
CA LEU A 236 14.22 -0.57 25.92
C LEU A 236 15.01 0.66 25.43
N VAL A 237 15.12 1.70 26.25
CA VAL A 237 15.91 2.90 25.93
C VAL A 237 17.39 2.54 25.69
N ASN A 238 17.96 1.67 26.53
CA ASN A 238 19.34 1.21 26.35
C ASN A 238 19.53 0.36 25.09
N HIS A 239 18.56 -0.45 24.72
CA HIS A 239 18.57 -1.17 23.45
C HIS A 239 18.54 -0.20 22.26
N LEU A 240 17.63 0.78 22.27
CA LEU A 240 17.50 1.79 21.22
C LEU A 240 18.75 2.68 21.09
N LYS A 241 19.46 2.98 22.19
CA LYS A 241 20.75 3.70 22.18
C LYS A 241 21.80 3.00 21.31
N GLY A 242 21.85 1.67 21.34
CA GLY A 242 22.77 0.84 20.56
C GLY A 242 22.24 0.42 19.18
N THR A 243 20.99 0.76 18.85
CA THR A 243 20.35 0.32 17.61
C THR A 243 20.66 1.27 16.47
N GLN A 244 21.15 0.72 15.36
CA GLN A 244 21.26 1.43 14.09
C GLN A 244 20.25 0.83 13.13
N PRO A 245 19.15 1.55 12.81
CA PRO A 245 18.12 1.04 11.92
C PRO A 245 18.67 0.67 10.54
N GLU A 246 18.18 -0.44 10.00
CA GLU A 246 18.41 -0.77 8.60
C GLU A 246 17.44 0.06 7.75
N LEU A 247 17.96 0.74 6.72
CA LEU A 247 17.14 1.56 5.84
C LEU A 247 16.71 0.72 4.63
N ASP A 248 15.42 0.80 4.31
CA ASP A 248 14.88 0.20 3.09
C ASP A 248 15.38 0.96 1.83
N ALA A 249 15.02 0.45 0.64
CA ALA A 249 15.42 1.06 -0.63
C ALA A 249 14.88 2.49 -0.84
N GLN A 250 13.86 2.92 -0.09
CA GLN A 250 13.28 4.26 -0.12
C GLN A 250 13.84 5.17 1.00
N GLY A 251 14.64 4.63 1.92
CA GLY A 251 15.19 5.34 3.08
C GLY A 251 14.33 5.23 4.35
N GLY A 252 13.29 4.41 4.35
CA GLY A 252 12.44 4.09 5.50
C GLY A 252 13.13 3.18 6.52
N VAL A 253 12.84 3.38 7.80
CA VAL A 253 13.35 2.56 8.92
C VAL A 253 12.71 1.16 8.91
N ASP A 254 13.49 0.13 9.21
CA ASP A 254 13.02 -1.24 9.35
C ASP A 254 11.90 -1.40 10.40
N ASP A 255 10.98 -2.34 10.13
CA ASP A 255 9.78 -2.59 10.95
C ASP A 255 10.09 -2.90 12.42
N VAL A 256 11.23 -3.55 12.71
CA VAL A 256 11.61 -3.95 14.07
C VAL A 256 12.01 -2.71 14.88
N SER A 257 12.94 -1.90 14.34
CA SER A 257 13.36 -0.65 14.94
C SER A 257 12.19 0.33 15.11
N LEU A 258 11.31 0.41 14.10
CA LEU A 258 10.11 1.23 14.17
C LEU A 258 9.17 0.75 15.29
N ALA A 259 8.85 -0.54 15.37
CA ALA A 259 7.98 -1.08 16.43
C ALA A 259 8.54 -0.81 17.83
N LEU A 260 9.86 -0.92 18.04
CA LEU A 260 10.51 -0.61 19.31
C LEU A 260 10.52 0.90 19.63
N LEU A 261 10.72 1.76 18.63
CA LEU A 261 10.56 3.21 18.79
C LEU A 261 9.12 3.53 19.23
N MET A 262 8.13 2.98 18.54
CA MET A 262 6.73 3.17 18.87
C MET A 262 6.40 2.62 20.26
N ALA A 263 7.01 1.49 20.65
CA ALA A 263 6.87 0.96 22.00
C ALA A 263 7.38 1.95 23.07
N ALA A 264 8.52 2.61 22.81
CA ALA A 264 9.06 3.65 23.67
C ALA A 264 8.14 4.88 23.72
N LEU A 265 7.64 5.34 22.57
CA LEU A 265 6.71 6.48 22.50
C LEU A 265 5.40 6.23 23.25
N TYR A 266 4.87 5.01 23.21
CA TYR A 266 3.68 4.63 23.97
C TYR A 266 3.96 4.46 25.47
N SER A 267 5.15 4.01 25.85
CA SER A 267 5.50 3.82 27.26
C SER A 267 5.59 5.12 28.06
N ILE A 268 5.88 6.24 27.38
CA ILE A 268 5.91 7.59 27.97
C ILE A 268 4.64 8.38 27.67
N ASP A 269 3.65 7.78 27.02
CA ASP A 269 2.45 8.47 26.57
C ASP A 269 1.43 8.65 27.70
N VAL A 270 0.94 9.88 27.85
CA VAL A 270 -0.09 10.24 28.83
C VAL A 270 -1.26 10.98 28.19
N SER A 271 -1.29 11.07 26.86
CA SER A 271 -2.35 11.70 26.07
C SER A 271 -3.74 11.17 26.40
N ILE A 272 -3.85 9.88 26.73
CA ILE A 272 -5.12 9.22 27.09
C ILE A 272 -5.83 9.88 28.29
N VAL A 273 -5.09 10.55 29.17
CA VAL A 273 -5.65 11.33 30.30
C VAL A 273 -6.49 12.51 29.81
N GLN A 274 -6.17 13.05 28.64
CA GLN A 274 -6.93 14.15 28.03
C GLN A 274 -8.16 13.67 27.27
N GLU A 275 -8.21 12.39 26.89
CA GLU A 275 -9.27 11.78 26.08
C GLU A 275 -10.38 11.14 26.93
N LYS A 276 -10.02 10.55 28.08
CA LYS A 276 -10.94 9.85 28.97
C LYS A 276 -11.17 10.64 30.26
N ASP A 277 -12.44 10.78 30.65
CA ASP A 277 -12.83 11.46 31.91
C ASP A 277 -12.48 10.66 33.19
N ASP A 278 -12.16 9.37 33.05
CA ASP A 278 -11.89 8.44 34.16
C ASP A 278 -10.40 8.35 34.51
N ILE A 279 -9.92 9.40 35.18
CA ILE A 279 -8.53 9.55 35.61
C ILE A 279 -8.09 8.44 36.60
N GLU A 280 -8.99 7.98 37.47
CA GLU A 280 -8.67 6.98 38.50
C GLU A 280 -8.29 5.63 37.86
N ASN A 281 -9.07 5.18 36.88
CA ASN A 281 -8.73 3.97 36.13
C ASN A 281 -7.42 4.15 35.35
N ILE A 282 -7.18 5.30 34.73
CA ILE A 282 -5.93 5.55 33.98
C ILE A 282 -4.69 5.48 34.87
N HIS A 283 -4.76 6.03 36.09
CA HIS A 283 -3.68 5.95 37.06
C HIS A 283 -3.33 4.49 37.41
N THR A 284 -4.29 3.55 37.40
CA THR A 284 -4.02 2.13 37.71
C THR A 284 -3.27 1.37 36.63
N PHE A 285 -3.26 1.88 35.40
CA PHE A 285 -2.64 1.19 34.27
C PHE A 285 -1.35 1.84 33.77
N LEU A 286 -1.04 3.10 34.12
CA LEU A 286 0.17 3.79 33.64
C LEU A 286 1.28 3.84 34.71
N PRO A 287 2.37 3.04 34.58
CA PRO A 287 3.48 3.04 35.53
C PRO A 287 4.14 4.41 35.71
N ILE A 288 4.21 5.22 34.64
CA ILE A 288 4.79 6.58 34.67
C ILE A 288 4.10 7.52 35.65
N LEU A 289 2.81 7.29 35.93
CA LEU A 289 2.04 8.06 36.91
C LEU A 289 2.04 7.44 38.31
N GLN A 290 2.33 6.13 38.41
CA GLN A 290 2.33 5.39 39.68
C GLN A 290 3.66 5.49 40.44
N GLU A 291 4.78 5.41 39.72
CA GLU A 291 6.11 5.34 40.30
C GLU A 291 6.73 6.74 40.46
N ASP A 292 6.78 7.26 41.68
CA ASP A 292 7.23 8.64 41.98
C ASP A 292 8.61 9.02 41.41
N ASN A 293 9.52 8.05 41.22
CA ASN A 293 10.89 8.28 40.73
C ASN A 293 11.09 7.96 39.23
N LEU A 294 10.08 7.44 38.54
CA LEU A 294 10.25 6.95 37.17
C LEU A 294 10.53 8.11 36.20
N ILE A 295 9.80 9.23 36.33
CA ILE A 295 10.00 10.41 35.49
C ILE A 295 11.43 10.94 35.58
N GLY A 296 11.97 11.08 36.80
CA GLY A 296 13.35 11.54 37.01
C GLY A 296 14.39 10.58 36.42
N ARG A 297 14.18 9.26 36.57
CA ARG A 297 15.05 8.23 35.97
C ARG A 297 15.04 8.29 34.45
N VAL A 298 13.86 8.35 33.83
CA VAL A 298 13.72 8.45 32.36
C VAL A 298 14.34 9.75 31.85
N HIS A 299 14.06 10.88 32.51
CA HIS A 299 14.65 12.18 32.15
C HIS A 299 16.19 12.13 32.19
N SER A 300 16.77 11.64 33.29
CA SER A 300 18.23 11.53 33.40
C SER A 300 18.85 10.61 32.36
N GLU A 301 18.16 9.52 31.98
CA GLU A 301 18.65 8.57 30.99
C GLU A 301 18.58 9.12 29.55
N LEU A 302 17.55 9.92 29.24
CA LEU A 302 17.33 10.52 27.93
C LEU A 302 18.19 11.77 27.71
N VAL A 303 18.35 12.61 28.72
CA VAL A 303 19.03 13.92 28.61
C VAL A 303 20.52 13.84 28.98
N ASN A 304 21.06 12.65 29.25
CA ASN A 304 22.47 12.48 29.62
C ASN A 304 23.42 12.89 28.46
N PRO A 305 24.21 13.97 28.61
CA PRO A 305 25.09 14.45 27.53
C PRO A 305 26.30 13.54 27.28
N GLN A 306 26.60 12.60 28.18
CA GLN A 306 27.75 11.71 28.05
C GLN A 306 27.46 10.49 27.16
N VAL A 307 26.20 10.22 26.84
CA VAL A 307 25.79 9.02 26.12
C VAL A 307 25.46 9.36 24.68
N THR A 308 26.26 8.81 23.75
CA THR A 308 26.01 8.93 22.31
C THR A 308 25.09 7.80 21.84
N TRP A 309 24.05 8.18 21.10
CA TRP A 309 23.16 7.21 20.44
C TRP A 309 23.73 6.83 19.08
N ALA A 310 23.62 5.55 18.71
CA ALA A 310 24.01 5.06 17.39
C ALA A 310 23.23 5.78 16.28
N CYS A 311 21.93 6.04 16.50
CA CYS A 311 21.10 6.87 15.65
C CYS A 311 20.63 8.14 16.41
N PRO A 312 21.18 9.32 16.11
CA PRO A 312 20.73 10.58 16.72
C PRO A 312 19.25 10.89 16.45
N GLY A 313 18.70 10.47 15.31
CA GLY A 313 17.29 10.68 14.96
C GLY A 313 16.31 9.95 15.89
N LEU A 314 16.64 8.74 16.34
CA LEU A 314 15.81 8.04 17.33
C LEU A 314 15.80 8.79 18.67
N ARG A 315 16.97 9.30 19.08
CA ARG A 315 17.09 10.13 20.29
C ARG A 315 16.20 11.36 20.22
N THR A 316 16.29 12.12 19.12
CA THR A 316 15.55 13.39 18.98
C THR A 316 14.05 13.18 19.00
N VAL A 317 13.53 12.13 18.35
CA VAL A 317 12.10 11.82 18.37
C VAL A 317 11.61 11.43 19.76
N ILE A 318 12.37 10.61 20.49
CA ILE A 318 12.00 10.21 21.86
C ILE A 318 12.09 11.40 22.82
N GLN A 319 13.14 12.23 22.72
CA GLN A 319 13.29 13.45 23.53
C GLN A 319 12.20 14.49 23.22
N PHE A 320 11.82 14.64 21.96
CA PHE A 320 10.73 15.52 21.54
C PHE A 320 9.40 15.05 22.14
N ALA A 321 9.08 13.75 22.01
CA ALA A 321 7.89 13.17 22.64
C ALA A 321 7.93 13.30 24.17
N TRP A 322 9.09 13.12 24.79
CA TRP A 322 9.28 13.31 26.23
C TRP A 322 8.97 14.74 26.69
N GLY A 323 9.42 15.75 25.94
CA GLY A 323 9.08 17.15 26.21
C GLY A 323 7.57 17.42 26.16
N LEU A 324 6.86 16.81 25.20
CA LEU A 324 5.39 16.91 25.11
C LEU A 324 4.69 16.16 26.24
N THR A 325 5.19 14.99 26.62
CA THR A 325 4.71 14.23 27.79
C THR A 325 4.82 15.06 29.07
N LEU A 326 5.95 15.73 29.32
CA LEU A 326 6.14 16.58 30.49
C LEU A 326 5.14 17.75 30.49
N ALA A 327 4.95 18.41 29.35
CA ALA A 327 3.98 19.50 29.21
C ALA A 327 2.54 19.01 29.42
N SER A 328 2.21 17.81 28.93
CA SER A 328 0.92 17.17 29.15
C SER A 328 0.70 16.91 30.64
N ILE A 329 1.66 16.30 31.34
CA ILE A 329 1.58 16.06 32.79
C ILE A 329 1.36 17.37 33.55
N ARG A 330 2.09 18.44 33.22
CA ARG A 330 1.89 19.75 33.85
C ARG A 330 0.48 20.31 33.63
N SER A 331 -0.09 20.09 32.45
CA SER A 331 -1.44 20.60 32.11
C SER A 331 -2.55 20.00 32.99
N PHE A 332 -2.39 18.76 33.46
CA PHE A 332 -3.37 18.09 34.34
C PHE A 332 -2.86 17.82 35.76
N ALA A 333 -1.61 18.19 36.10
CA ALA A 333 -1.02 17.97 37.41
C ALA A 333 -1.87 18.54 38.56
N SER A 334 -2.61 19.64 38.33
CA SER A 334 -3.53 20.20 39.33
C SER A 334 -4.67 19.26 39.72
N ASN A 335 -5.01 18.28 38.87
CA ASN A 335 -6.17 17.42 39.01
C ASN A 335 -5.84 16.00 39.53
N VAL A 336 -4.56 15.58 39.48
CA VAL A 336 -4.17 14.18 39.73
C VAL A 336 -3.30 14.02 40.98
N ARG A 337 -2.29 14.88 41.17
CA ARG A 337 -1.41 14.94 42.37
C ARG A 337 -0.40 16.09 42.23
N SER A 338 0.02 16.71 43.34
CA SER A 338 1.16 17.63 43.35
C SER A 338 2.45 16.84 43.12
N MET A 339 2.94 16.87 41.88
CA MET A 339 4.18 16.20 41.49
C MET A 339 5.35 17.17 41.73
N ASP A 340 5.84 17.20 42.97
CA ASP A 340 6.77 18.23 43.47
C ASP A 340 8.19 18.20 42.85
N ASN A 341 8.47 17.31 41.88
CA ASN A 341 9.79 17.11 41.26
C ASN A 341 9.75 16.95 39.72
N LEU A 342 8.86 17.64 39.00
CA LEU A 342 8.93 17.63 37.53
C LEU A 342 10.18 18.36 37.02
N PRO A 343 10.90 17.82 36.02
CA PRO A 343 11.95 18.55 35.32
C PRO A 343 11.41 19.85 34.71
N GLU A 344 12.08 20.98 34.91
CA GLU A 344 11.65 22.30 34.45
C GLU A 344 12.03 22.63 32.99
N ASP A 345 12.79 21.77 32.32
CA ASP A 345 13.50 22.03 31.05
C ASP A 345 12.73 21.67 29.76
N GLU A 346 11.44 21.38 29.82
CA GLU A 346 10.64 20.90 28.68
C GLU A 346 10.72 21.81 27.44
N ASP A 347 10.63 23.13 27.61
CA ASP A 347 10.72 24.10 26.51
C ASP A 347 12.10 24.10 25.85
N SER A 348 13.16 24.02 26.67
CA SER A 348 14.54 23.98 26.18
C SER A 348 14.80 22.66 25.45
N LEU A 349 14.27 21.56 25.96
CA LEU A 349 14.42 20.24 25.37
C LEU A 349 13.75 20.16 23.99
N VAL A 350 12.51 20.65 23.87
CA VAL A 350 11.79 20.70 22.58
C VAL A 350 12.54 21.58 21.57
N ASN A 351 13.01 22.75 22.00
CA ASN A 351 13.81 23.63 21.14
C ASN A 351 15.12 22.99 20.67
N GLN A 352 15.82 22.28 21.55
CA GLN A 352 17.02 21.53 21.16
C GLN A 352 16.70 20.46 20.12
N CYS A 353 15.61 19.70 20.30
CA CYS A 353 15.20 18.67 19.33
C CYS A 353 14.88 19.26 17.95
N ILE A 354 14.27 20.45 17.91
CA ILE A 354 14.01 21.16 16.65
C ILE A 354 15.33 21.56 15.97
N GLN A 355 16.28 22.11 16.73
CA GLN A 355 17.61 22.46 16.22
C GLN A 355 18.40 21.22 15.74
N GLU A 356 18.14 20.06 16.33
CA GLU A 356 18.69 18.77 15.91
C GLU A 356 17.89 18.11 14.76
N ASN A 357 17.03 18.87 14.06
CA ASN A 357 16.30 18.46 12.86
C ASN A 357 15.32 17.29 13.04
N VAL A 358 14.59 17.25 14.16
CA VAL A 358 13.59 16.19 14.43
C VAL A 358 12.60 15.98 13.28
N PHE A 359 12.06 17.05 12.69
CA PHE A 359 11.08 16.95 11.58
C PHE A 359 11.72 16.38 10.30
N SER A 360 12.97 16.73 10.02
CA SER A 360 13.71 16.17 8.88
C SER A 360 13.85 14.65 8.99
N PHE A 361 14.22 14.14 10.17
CA PHE A 361 14.32 12.70 10.41
C PHE A 361 12.96 12.00 10.33
N VAL A 362 11.90 12.60 10.89
CA VAL A 362 10.53 12.08 10.78
C VAL A 362 10.12 11.98 9.31
N ASN A 363 10.38 13.01 8.51
CA ASN A 363 9.99 13.05 7.10
C ASN A 363 10.76 12.08 6.21
N GLN A 364 12.08 11.96 6.40
CA GLN A 364 12.95 11.20 5.50
C GLN A 364 13.03 9.72 5.88
N SER A 365 12.94 9.39 7.17
CA SER A 365 13.18 8.03 7.67
C SER A 365 11.95 7.36 8.27
N LEU A 366 11.09 8.07 9.00
CA LEU A 366 9.94 7.44 9.66
C LEU A 366 8.70 7.39 8.76
N LEU A 367 8.24 8.53 8.24
CA LEU A 367 7.05 8.62 7.38
C LEU A 367 7.27 8.06 5.97
N THR A 368 8.52 7.75 5.59
CA THR A 368 8.83 7.00 4.37
C THR A 368 8.54 5.51 4.53
N ALA A 369 8.56 4.98 5.76
CA ALA A 369 8.29 3.58 6.05
C ALA A 369 6.80 3.27 5.84
N GLU A 370 6.49 2.37 4.90
CA GLU A 370 5.11 2.02 4.53
C GLU A 370 4.34 1.39 5.71
N SER A 371 5.05 0.75 6.65
CA SER A 371 4.47 0.13 7.84
C SER A 371 3.76 1.13 8.76
N VAL A 372 4.14 2.41 8.75
CA VAL A 372 3.44 3.48 9.49
C VAL A 372 1.98 3.59 9.07
N PHE A 373 1.70 3.44 7.77
CA PHE A 373 0.35 3.58 7.23
C PHE A 373 -0.46 2.28 7.29
N LYS A 374 0.18 1.13 7.51
CA LYS A 374 -0.49 -0.17 7.60
C LYS A 374 -0.96 -0.52 9.02
N GLN A 375 -0.40 0.12 10.04
CA GLN A 375 -0.74 -0.16 11.44
C GLN A 375 -1.42 1.04 12.11
N GLU A 376 -2.63 0.83 12.64
CA GLU A 376 -3.41 1.88 13.31
C GLU A 376 -2.67 2.54 14.47
N LEU A 377 -2.00 1.75 15.32
CA LEU A 377 -1.23 2.27 16.45
C LEU A 377 -0.12 3.23 16.00
N PHE A 378 0.53 2.94 14.88
CA PHE A 378 1.59 3.82 14.37
C PHE A 378 1.02 5.16 13.92
N LEU A 379 0.00 5.10 13.07
CA LEU A 379 -0.63 6.29 12.50
C LEU A 379 -1.24 7.18 13.58
N ARG A 380 -1.97 6.60 14.55
CA ARG A 380 -2.56 7.34 15.68
C ARG A 380 -1.50 7.99 16.55
N LYS A 381 -0.38 7.34 16.82
CA LYS A 381 0.65 7.94 17.69
C LYS A 381 1.40 9.08 17.02
N PHE A 382 1.70 8.99 15.72
CA PHE A 382 2.26 10.14 14.98
C PHE A 382 1.26 11.29 14.89
N HIS A 383 -0.03 11.00 14.66
CA HIS A 383 -1.10 12.00 14.74
C HIS A 383 -1.15 12.67 16.11
N SER A 384 -1.08 11.90 17.21
CA SER A 384 -1.03 12.43 18.58
C SER A 384 0.17 13.34 18.77
N LEU A 385 1.37 12.91 18.36
CA LEU A 385 2.61 13.69 18.50
C LEU A 385 2.54 15.05 17.80
N VAL A 386 2.02 15.07 16.56
CA VAL A 386 1.88 16.30 15.76
C VAL A 386 0.80 17.21 16.36
N THR A 387 -0.36 16.66 16.72
CA THR A 387 -1.47 17.47 17.27
C THR A 387 -1.16 18.00 18.67
N GLU A 388 -0.50 17.21 19.51
CA GLU A 388 -0.03 17.62 20.84
C GLU A 388 1.00 18.74 20.75
N PHE A 389 1.95 18.67 19.82
CA PHE A 389 2.90 19.77 19.63
C PHE A 389 2.18 21.10 19.30
N ILE A 390 1.16 21.06 18.44
CA ILE A 390 0.38 22.26 18.09
C ILE A 390 -0.40 22.79 19.30
N VAL A 391 -0.94 21.91 20.13
CA VAL A 391 -1.87 22.25 21.20
C VAL A 391 -1.14 22.62 22.50
N LEU A 392 -0.11 21.87 22.88
CA LEU A 392 0.66 22.05 24.11
C LEU A 392 1.77 23.09 23.96
N MET A 393 2.34 23.25 22.75
CA MET A 393 3.48 24.15 22.50
C MET A 393 3.17 25.28 21.48
N PRO A 394 2.08 26.08 21.65
CA PRO A 394 1.69 27.10 20.68
C PRO A 394 2.65 28.30 20.61
N ILE A 395 3.53 28.49 21.59
CA ILE A 395 4.59 29.51 21.54
C ILE A 395 5.67 29.07 20.54
N HIS A 396 6.19 27.85 20.68
CA HIS A 396 7.19 27.28 19.77
C HIS A 396 6.71 27.26 18.32
N VAL A 397 5.44 26.88 18.07
CA VAL A 397 4.88 26.90 16.70
C VAL A 397 4.86 28.32 16.11
N ARG A 398 4.52 29.34 16.90
CA ARG A 398 4.56 30.74 16.45
C ARG A 398 6.00 31.22 16.21
N GLU A 399 6.95 30.81 17.04
CA GLU A 399 8.36 31.13 16.87
C GLU A 399 8.95 30.47 15.62
N LEU A 400 8.55 29.22 15.31
CA LEU A 400 8.93 28.54 14.07
C LEU A 400 8.41 29.30 12.84
N ARG A 401 7.13 29.71 12.85
CA ARG A 401 6.54 30.50 11.77
C ARG A 401 7.27 31.84 11.60
N ALA A 402 7.51 32.55 12.70
CA ALA A 402 8.17 33.86 12.69
C ALA A 402 9.64 33.77 12.24
N THR A 403 10.34 32.68 12.59
CA THR A 403 11.70 32.41 12.12
C THR A 403 11.69 32.15 10.62
N ALA A 404 10.75 31.33 10.12
CA ALA A 404 10.60 31.09 8.69
C ALA A 404 10.32 32.38 7.90
N ASP A 405 9.50 33.31 8.42
CA ASP A 405 9.29 34.62 7.80
C ASP A 405 10.59 35.44 7.69
N LYS A 406 11.39 35.47 8.77
CA LYS A 406 12.69 36.14 8.77
C LYS A 406 13.65 35.54 7.77
N GLU A 407 13.73 34.20 7.69
CA GLU A 407 14.59 33.53 6.71
C GLU A 407 14.12 33.80 5.27
N CYS A 408 12.80 33.81 5.01
CA CYS A 408 12.24 34.18 3.71
C CYS A 408 12.62 35.61 3.30
N MET A 409 12.55 36.56 4.24
CA MET A 409 12.99 37.94 4.01
C MET A 409 14.48 38.03 3.67
N LYS A 410 15.34 37.28 4.37
CA LYS A 410 16.78 37.22 4.05
C LYS A 410 17.01 36.66 2.64
N ILE A 411 16.34 35.57 2.28
CA ILE A 411 16.43 34.99 0.93
C ILE A 411 16.05 36.04 -0.11
N GLN A 412 14.93 36.73 0.08
CA GLN A 412 14.44 37.73 -0.85
C GLN A 412 15.40 38.94 -0.94
N ALA A 413 16.00 39.37 0.17
CA ALA A 413 17.01 40.43 0.17
C ALA A 413 18.25 40.03 -0.66
N HIS A 414 18.78 38.82 -0.47
CA HIS A 414 19.91 38.31 -1.26
C HIS A 414 19.57 38.23 -2.76
N LEU A 415 18.38 37.71 -3.09
CA LEU A 415 17.94 37.63 -4.49
C LEU A 415 17.78 39.01 -5.14
N ASN A 416 17.27 40.00 -4.39
CA ASN A 416 17.16 41.38 -4.87
C ASN A 416 18.54 42.03 -5.10
N GLU A 417 19.55 41.62 -4.33
CA GLU A 417 20.96 42.04 -4.51
C GLU A 417 21.69 41.22 -5.59
N GLY A 418 21.05 40.23 -6.21
CA GLY A 418 21.66 39.33 -7.20
C GLY A 418 22.64 38.32 -6.59
N LEU A 419 22.59 38.12 -5.26
CA LEU A 419 23.42 37.17 -4.53
C LEU A 419 22.66 35.85 -4.32
N HIS A 420 23.41 34.75 -4.25
CA HIS A 420 22.83 33.47 -3.83
C HIS A 420 22.53 33.50 -2.33
N PRO A 421 21.38 32.97 -1.89
CA PRO A 421 21.06 32.89 -0.48
C PRO A 421 22.04 31.96 0.26
N PRO A 422 22.30 32.19 1.55
CA PRO A 422 23.11 31.29 2.38
C PRO A 422 22.54 29.87 2.39
N ASN A 423 23.41 28.86 2.42
CA ASN A 423 22.98 27.46 2.51
C ASN A 423 22.55 27.06 3.93
N ASP A 424 22.93 27.83 4.95
CA ASP A 424 22.71 27.51 6.38
C ASP A 424 21.34 27.99 6.91
N LEU A 425 20.38 28.27 6.02
CA LEU A 425 19.07 28.76 6.40
C LEU A 425 18.21 27.64 7.00
N THR A 426 17.57 27.93 8.13
CA THR A 426 16.72 26.96 8.83
C THR A 426 15.39 26.77 8.10
N LYS A 427 14.96 25.51 7.96
CA LYS A 427 13.71 25.12 7.27
C LYS A 427 12.72 24.38 8.17
N HIS A 428 12.89 24.46 9.49
CA HIS A 428 12.13 23.65 10.45
C HIS A 428 10.60 23.79 10.30
N PHE A 429 10.09 24.99 10.02
CA PHE A 429 8.64 25.18 9.81
C PHE A 429 8.16 24.55 8.49
N GLU A 430 8.94 24.65 7.41
CA GLU A 430 8.65 23.97 6.14
C GLU A 430 8.69 22.45 6.30
N GLU A 431 9.68 21.92 7.03
CA GLU A 431 9.76 20.51 7.37
C GLU A 431 8.56 20.06 8.20
N PHE A 432 8.09 20.88 9.16
CA PHE A 432 6.90 20.58 9.95
C PHE A 432 5.62 20.53 9.11
N LEU A 433 5.42 21.48 8.18
CA LEU A 433 4.31 21.42 7.21
C LEU A 433 4.41 20.17 6.31
N THR A 434 5.63 19.77 5.97
CA THR A 434 5.90 18.53 5.22
C THR A 434 5.58 17.29 6.06
N THR A 435 5.83 17.29 7.37
CA THR A 435 5.43 16.22 8.29
C THR A 435 3.92 16.02 8.27
N ILE A 436 3.15 17.10 8.38
CA ILE A 436 1.68 17.05 8.28
C ILE A 436 1.26 16.54 6.88
N THR A 437 1.91 17.05 5.83
CA THR A 437 1.63 16.62 4.45
C THR A 437 1.84 15.12 4.28
N LEU A 438 2.98 14.58 4.68
CA LEU A 438 3.32 13.16 4.52
C LEU A 438 2.39 12.28 5.34
N LEU A 439 2.12 12.65 6.61
CA LEU A 439 1.27 11.90 7.52
C LEU A 439 -0.17 11.72 7.01
N TYR A 440 -0.75 12.75 6.40
CA TYR A 440 -2.13 12.71 5.91
C TYR A 440 -2.26 12.52 4.39
N SER A 441 -1.14 12.35 3.66
CA SER A 441 -1.15 12.17 2.20
C SER A 441 -1.92 10.94 1.72
N LYS A 442 -2.03 9.93 2.58
CA LYS A 442 -2.71 8.65 2.34
C LYS A 442 -3.43 8.24 3.62
N ASP A 443 -4.63 7.66 3.49
CA ASP A 443 -5.38 7.07 4.60
C ASP A 443 -5.89 5.68 4.21
N PRO A 444 -5.02 4.66 4.12
CA PRO A 444 -5.42 3.32 3.71
C PRO A 444 -6.30 2.59 4.75
N LEU A 445 -6.30 3.06 6.00
CA LEU A 445 -7.07 2.48 7.10
C LEU A 445 -8.43 3.19 7.32
N ASP A 446 -8.75 4.21 6.52
CA ASP A 446 -9.97 5.06 6.62
C ASP A 446 -10.22 5.62 8.05
N LEU A 447 -9.15 5.96 8.78
CA LEU A 447 -9.27 6.45 10.17
C LEU A 447 -9.75 7.91 10.23
N LYS A 448 -9.67 8.67 9.13
CA LYS A 448 -10.15 10.06 8.98
C LYS A 448 -9.54 11.04 9.99
N LEU A 449 -8.33 10.76 10.48
CA LEU A 449 -7.62 11.58 11.48
C LEU A 449 -7.36 13.03 11.01
N HIS A 450 -7.34 13.27 9.70
CA HIS A 450 -7.18 14.60 9.13
C HIS A 450 -8.38 15.54 9.42
N GLN A 451 -9.55 14.99 9.78
CA GLN A 451 -10.77 15.76 10.07
C GLN A 451 -10.65 16.61 11.33
N ASP A 452 -9.77 16.24 12.27
CA ASP A 452 -9.54 16.97 13.52
C ASP A 452 -9.11 18.43 13.31
N TYR A 453 -8.48 18.73 12.18
CA TYR A 453 -8.06 20.08 11.81
C TYR A 453 -9.21 21.01 11.41
N TRP A 454 -10.41 20.48 11.19
CA TRP A 454 -11.53 21.20 10.57
C TRP A 454 -12.72 21.44 11.51
N CYS A 455 -12.67 20.97 12.76
CA CYS A 455 -13.75 21.15 13.75
C CYS A 455 -15.13 20.72 13.22
N LEU A 456 -15.21 19.65 12.43
CA LEU A 456 -16.47 19.19 11.86
C LEU A 456 -17.43 18.77 12.99
N GLN A 457 -18.68 19.23 12.90
CA GLN A 457 -19.73 18.81 13.83
C GLN A 457 -20.46 17.62 13.25
N ASP A 458 -20.72 16.61 14.07
CA ASP A 458 -21.53 15.46 13.67
C ASP A 458 -22.98 15.92 13.43
N PRO A 459 -23.50 15.89 12.19
CA PRO A 459 -24.84 16.35 11.88
C PRO A 459 -25.93 15.50 12.55
N SER A 460 -25.59 14.30 13.03
CA SER A 460 -26.49 13.40 13.76
C SER A 460 -26.68 13.80 15.24
N SER A 461 -25.77 14.58 15.81
CA SER A 461 -25.85 15.01 17.21
C SER A 461 -26.87 16.13 17.39
N LYS A 462 -28.04 15.79 17.93
CA LYS A 462 -29.09 16.76 18.32
C LYS A 462 -28.64 17.72 19.42
N PHE A 463 -27.53 17.44 20.10
CA PHE A 463 -26.93 18.30 21.10
C PHE A 463 -25.72 19.01 20.50
N LYS A 464 -25.75 20.36 20.51
CA LYS A 464 -24.57 21.19 20.24
C LYS A 464 -23.59 21.01 21.40
N THR A 465 -22.81 19.93 21.38
CA THR A 465 -21.64 19.80 22.25
C THR A 465 -20.68 20.94 21.92
N ARG A 466 -20.13 21.58 22.96
CA ARG A 466 -19.12 22.62 22.79
C ARG A 466 -17.92 21.98 22.08
N THR A 467 -17.50 22.55 20.95
CA THR A 467 -16.34 22.06 20.21
C THR A 467 -15.12 21.97 21.14
N PRO A 468 -14.41 20.83 21.18
CA PRO A 468 -13.25 20.65 22.03
C PRO A 468 -12.18 21.72 21.77
N PRO A 469 -11.51 22.25 22.82
CA PRO A 469 -10.49 23.28 22.66
C PRO A 469 -9.32 22.83 21.79
N LYS A 470 -8.96 21.53 21.83
CA LYS A 470 -7.95 20.90 20.97
C LYS A 470 -8.22 21.18 19.49
N LEU A 471 -9.42 20.86 19.00
CA LEU A 471 -9.79 21.04 17.59
C LEU A 471 -9.76 22.51 17.18
N ILE A 472 -10.20 23.41 18.05
CA ILE A 472 -10.15 24.86 17.80
C ILE A 472 -8.71 25.34 17.59
N CYS A 473 -7.76 24.83 18.38
CA CYS A 473 -6.34 25.16 18.20
C CYS A 473 -5.79 24.65 16.86
N LEU A 474 -6.17 23.43 16.44
CA LEU A 474 -5.77 22.87 15.14
C LEU A 474 -6.32 23.70 13.97
N LEU A 475 -7.60 24.07 14.01
CA LEU A 475 -8.19 24.93 12.98
C LEU A 475 -7.54 26.32 12.94
N LYS A 476 -7.23 26.89 14.11
CA LYS A 476 -6.49 28.17 14.20
C LYS A 476 -5.11 28.04 13.57
N PHE A 477 -4.40 26.94 13.81
CA PHE A 477 -3.10 26.67 13.21
C PHE A 477 -3.18 26.63 11.67
N VAL A 478 -4.16 25.94 11.09
CA VAL A 478 -4.35 25.88 9.63
C VAL A 478 -4.57 27.27 9.04
N LYS A 479 -5.41 28.09 9.69
CA LYS A 479 -5.70 29.45 9.23
C LYS A 479 -4.48 30.38 9.38
N GLN A 480 -3.87 30.43 10.56
CA GLN A 480 -2.74 31.30 10.86
C GLN A 480 -1.49 30.95 10.03
N SER A 481 -1.29 29.68 9.70
CA SER A 481 -0.18 29.27 8.83
C SER A 481 -0.33 29.80 7.40
N GLY A 482 -1.56 30.08 6.95
CA GLY A 482 -1.84 30.64 5.63
C GLY A 482 -1.94 32.16 5.58
N GLU A 483 -1.98 32.85 6.72
CA GLU A 483 -2.01 34.31 6.75
C GLU A 483 -0.65 34.89 6.31
N ALA A 484 -0.69 35.85 5.37
CA ALA A 484 0.49 36.55 4.84
C ALA A 484 1.64 35.61 4.39
N LEU A 485 1.32 34.56 3.62
CA LEU A 485 2.27 33.54 3.14
C LEU A 485 3.42 34.13 2.30
N PRO A 486 4.69 33.93 2.70
CA PRO A 486 5.86 34.14 1.86
C PRO A 486 5.92 33.14 0.70
N SER A 487 6.66 33.50 -0.36
CA SER A 487 6.80 32.67 -1.57
C SER A 487 7.33 31.25 -1.32
N GLN A 488 8.24 31.08 -0.34
CA GLN A 488 8.87 29.80 -0.03
C GLN A 488 7.90 28.85 0.70
N LEU A 489 6.98 29.38 1.49
CA LEU A 489 6.01 28.59 2.27
C LEU A 489 4.72 28.29 1.50
N PHE A 490 4.50 28.96 0.37
CA PHE A 490 3.33 28.77 -0.49
C PHE A 490 3.13 27.29 -0.90
N ILE A 491 4.18 26.64 -1.42
CA ILE A 491 4.11 25.24 -1.88
C ILE A 491 3.91 24.28 -0.69
N PRO A 492 4.73 24.31 0.39
CA PRO A 492 4.52 23.46 1.56
C PRO A 492 3.13 23.61 2.17
N TYR A 493 2.60 24.83 2.26
CA TYR A 493 1.28 25.09 2.80
C TYR A 493 0.15 24.51 1.93
N LEU A 494 0.22 24.68 0.59
CA LEU A 494 -0.75 24.08 -0.32
C LEU A 494 -0.72 22.56 -0.30
N LYS A 495 0.48 21.96 -0.23
CA LYS A 495 0.63 20.51 -0.08
C LYS A 495 0.03 20.01 1.24
N MET A 496 0.24 20.73 2.34
CA MET A 496 -0.39 20.43 3.63
C MET A 496 -1.92 20.50 3.53
N LEU A 497 -2.48 21.58 2.96
CA LEU A 497 -3.93 21.68 2.75
C LEU A 497 -4.46 20.54 1.90
N THR A 498 -3.75 20.17 0.83
CA THR A 498 -4.13 19.07 -0.05
C THR A 498 -4.18 17.74 0.70
N ALA A 499 -3.17 17.44 1.53
CA ALA A 499 -3.14 16.24 2.36
C ALA A 499 -4.26 16.22 3.42
N LEU A 500 -4.66 17.38 3.93
CA LEU A 500 -5.78 17.47 4.88
C LEU A 500 -7.15 17.32 4.20
N THR A 501 -7.23 17.38 2.86
CA THR A 501 -8.49 17.35 2.07
C THR A 501 -8.94 15.96 1.63
N SER A 502 -8.86 14.96 2.51
CA SER A 502 -9.11 13.55 2.16
C SER A 502 -10.56 13.06 2.39
N SER A 503 -11.50 13.94 2.73
CA SER A 503 -12.93 13.59 2.84
C SER A 503 -13.85 14.62 2.20
N MET A 504 -15.10 14.20 1.95
CA MET A 504 -16.13 15.02 1.31
C MET A 504 -16.47 16.28 2.11
N GLU A 505 -16.62 16.16 3.43
CA GLU A 505 -16.95 17.27 4.33
C GLU A 505 -15.80 18.28 4.40
N VAL A 506 -14.57 17.77 4.54
CA VAL A 506 -13.38 18.63 4.60
C VAL A 506 -13.17 19.37 3.29
N ALA A 507 -13.39 18.72 2.14
CA ALA A 507 -13.28 19.38 0.84
C ALA A 507 -14.20 20.62 0.73
N ARG A 508 -15.42 20.56 1.28
CA ARG A 508 -16.35 21.71 1.33
C ARG A 508 -15.86 22.82 2.24
N GLU A 509 -15.33 22.48 3.41
CA GLU A 509 -14.77 23.47 4.34
C GLU A 509 -13.55 24.18 3.73
N VAL A 510 -12.66 23.44 3.05
CA VAL A 510 -11.50 24.00 2.35
C VAL A 510 -11.94 24.92 1.21
N PHE A 511 -12.92 24.48 0.40
CA PHE A 511 -13.50 25.30 -0.66
C PHE A 511 -14.06 26.61 -0.12
N THR A 512 -14.81 26.54 1.00
CA THR A 512 -15.45 27.70 1.64
C THR A 512 -14.43 28.62 2.30
N MET A 513 -13.42 28.04 2.96
CA MET A 513 -12.30 28.78 3.55
C MET A 513 -11.60 29.61 2.49
N LEU A 514 -11.12 28.98 1.41
CA LEU A 514 -10.34 29.65 0.36
C LEU A 514 -11.14 30.65 -0.46
N LYS A 515 -12.47 30.53 -0.50
CA LYS A 515 -13.33 31.57 -1.09
C LYS A 515 -13.26 32.88 -0.31
N ASN A 516 -13.08 32.83 1.01
CA ASN A 516 -13.14 33.98 1.91
C ASN A 516 -11.81 34.28 2.63
N PHE A 517 -10.72 33.63 2.25
CA PHE A 517 -9.49 33.59 3.05
C PHE A 517 -8.68 34.89 2.97
N ALA A 518 -8.10 35.20 1.81
CA ALA A 518 -7.34 36.42 1.57
C ALA A 518 -7.39 36.77 0.07
N PRO A 519 -7.29 38.06 -0.31
CA PRO A 519 -7.43 38.48 -1.72
C PRO A 519 -6.33 37.91 -2.63
N TYR A 520 -5.17 37.57 -2.08
CA TYR A 520 -4.01 37.02 -2.82
C TYR A 520 -3.85 35.50 -2.65
N PHE A 521 -4.73 34.87 -1.87
CA PHE A 521 -4.72 33.42 -1.63
C PHE A 521 -6.17 32.92 -1.62
N CYS A 522 -6.75 32.83 -2.82
CA CYS A 522 -8.14 32.43 -3.05
C CYS A 522 -8.29 31.78 -4.44
N TRP A 523 -9.43 31.14 -4.68
CA TRP A 523 -9.73 30.49 -5.96
C TRP A 523 -9.68 31.46 -7.14
N ASP A 524 -10.17 32.69 -6.98
CA ASP A 524 -10.14 33.70 -8.03
C ASP A 524 -8.71 34.06 -8.45
N HIS A 525 -7.80 34.17 -7.48
CA HIS A 525 -6.38 34.42 -7.75
C HIS A 525 -5.74 33.26 -8.52
N PHE A 526 -6.06 32.01 -8.14
CA PHE A 526 -5.52 30.82 -8.80
C PHE A 526 -5.96 30.73 -10.28
N PHE A 527 -7.25 30.90 -10.58
CA PHE A 527 -7.74 30.86 -11.97
C PHE A 527 -7.32 32.09 -12.78
N THR A 528 -7.20 33.27 -12.14
CA THR A 528 -6.66 34.47 -12.79
C THR A 528 -5.19 34.26 -13.18
N SER A 529 -4.40 33.63 -12.31
CA SER A 529 -3.00 33.31 -12.59
C SER A 529 -2.84 32.31 -13.74
N LEU A 530 -3.66 31.25 -13.78
CA LEU A 530 -3.69 30.31 -14.92
C LEU A 530 -4.05 31.01 -16.24
N SER A 531 -5.05 31.90 -16.20
CA SER A 531 -5.47 32.68 -17.36
C SER A 531 -4.39 33.67 -17.82
N TRP A 532 -3.64 34.24 -16.88
CA TRP A 532 -2.51 35.12 -17.17
C TRP A 532 -1.37 34.37 -17.85
N HIS A 533 -0.98 33.20 -17.35
CA HIS A 533 0.03 32.36 -18.01
C HIS A 533 -0.43 31.94 -19.41
N LEU A 534 -1.72 31.62 -19.59
CA LEU A 534 -2.27 31.27 -20.89
C LEU A 534 -2.15 32.43 -21.90
N THR A 535 -2.47 33.67 -21.50
CA THR A 535 -2.37 34.82 -22.41
C THR A 535 -0.92 35.12 -22.77
N HIS A 536 0.01 35.02 -21.82
CA HIS A 536 1.43 35.22 -22.05
C HIS A 536 2.00 34.17 -23.03
N LEU A 537 1.71 32.89 -22.80
CA LEU A 537 2.17 31.80 -23.66
C LEU A 537 1.57 31.85 -25.08
N LYS A 538 0.34 32.35 -25.23
CA LYS A 538 -0.29 32.54 -26.56
C LYS A 538 0.29 33.73 -27.33
N GLN A 539 0.65 34.82 -26.65
CA GLN A 539 1.33 35.96 -27.27
C GLN A 539 2.69 35.54 -27.83
N ASP A 540 3.45 34.74 -27.09
CA ASP A 540 4.76 34.22 -27.50
C ASP A 540 4.70 33.25 -28.71
N GLN A 541 3.57 32.59 -28.95
CA GLN A 541 3.38 31.68 -30.09
C GLN A 541 3.07 32.38 -31.41
N THR A 542 2.73 33.68 -31.39
CA THR A 542 2.48 34.42 -32.63
C THR A 542 3.81 34.74 -33.32
N PRO A 543 4.07 34.20 -34.53
CA PRO A 543 5.29 34.56 -35.26
C PRO A 543 5.15 36.02 -35.72
N SER A 544 5.97 36.91 -35.18
CA SER A 544 6.17 38.22 -35.82
C SER A 544 6.75 38.00 -37.21
N SER A 545 6.20 38.69 -38.20
CA SER A 545 6.56 38.59 -39.63
C SER A 545 7.92 39.22 -39.95
N ASP A 546 8.89 39.17 -39.04
CA ASP A 546 10.16 39.86 -39.17
C ASP A 546 11.32 38.93 -39.56
N THR A 547 12.13 39.48 -40.45
CA THR A 547 13.16 38.85 -41.27
C THR A 547 14.19 37.97 -40.53
N ILE A 548 14.74 37.03 -41.30
CA ILE A 548 15.59 35.87 -40.96
C ILE A 548 16.86 36.16 -40.13
N TYR A 549 17.20 37.41 -39.83
CA TYR A 549 18.46 37.80 -39.17
C TYR A 549 18.39 37.95 -37.63
N HIS A 550 17.22 37.82 -36.99
CA HIS A 550 17.08 37.93 -35.52
C HIS A 550 16.78 36.60 -34.79
N ARG A 551 16.89 35.45 -35.45
CA ARG A 551 16.48 34.14 -34.92
C ARG A 551 17.29 33.60 -33.73
N HIS A 552 18.39 34.24 -33.32
CA HIS A 552 19.32 33.67 -32.33
C HIS A 552 19.19 34.19 -30.88
N HIS A 553 18.27 35.12 -30.57
CA HIS A 553 18.17 35.69 -29.21
C HIS A 553 16.80 35.72 -28.53
N HIS A 554 15.78 35.07 -29.08
CA HIS A 554 14.55 34.79 -28.30
C HIS A 554 14.63 33.40 -27.68
N HIS A 555 15.31 33.31 -26.53
CA HIS A 555 15.05 32.20 -25.60
C HIS A 555 13.55 32.20 -25.28
N HIS A 556 12.89 31.07 -25.50
CA HIS A 556 11.51 30.86 -25.05
C HIS A 556 11.50 31.16 -23.55
N ARG A 557 10.81 32.22 -23.11
CA ARG A 557 10.62 32.49 -21.68
C ARG A 557 9.53 31.55 -21.19
N GLY A 558 9.91 30.29 -20.95
CA GLY A 558 9.04 29.34 -20.26
C GLY A 558 8.67 29.84 -18.86
N ILE A 559 7.60 29.27 -18.29
CA ILE A 559 7.21 29.52 -16.90
C ILE A 559 8.41 29.19 -15.99
N ALA A 560 8.70 30.03 -14.99
CA ALA A 560 9.83 29.81 -14.11
C ALA A 560 9.65 28.49 -13.32
N PRO A 561 10.72 27.72 -13.02
CA PRO A 561 10.57 26.41 -12.37
C PRO A 561 9.82 26.44 -11.03
N LEU A 562 10.03 27.47 -10.22
CA LEU A 562 9.31 27.64 -8.95
C LEU A 562 7.82 27.96 -9.16
N GLU A 563 7.50 28.73 -10.20
CA GLU A 563 6.10 29.01 -10.59
C GLU A 563 5.42 27.73 -11.10
N VAL A 564 6.12 26.88 -11.87
CA VAL A 564 5.60 25.57 -12.29
C VAL A 564 5.22 24.73 -11.08
N GLN A 565 6.09 24.65 -10.07
CA GLN A 565 5.80 23.91 -8.83
C GLN A 565 4.63 24.53 -8.05
N GLY A 566 4.51 25.86 -8.03
CA GLY A 566 3.38 26.57 -7.45
C GLY A 566 2.05 26.24 -8.15
N LEU A 567 2.03 26.27 -9.49
CA LEU A 567 0.86 25.91 -10.30
C LEU A 567 0.47 24.44 -10.11
N GLN A 568 1.45 23.54 -10.01
CA GLN A 568 1.20 22.13 -9.70
C GLN A 568 0.55 21.95 -8.33
N ALA A 569 1.02 22.65 -7.30
CA ALA A 569 0.43 22.58 -5.97
C ALA A 569 -1.02 23.10 -5.95
N VAL A 570 -1.28 24.19 -6.69
CA VAL A 570 -2.64 24.75 -6.87
C VAL A 570 -3.56 23.77 -7.58
N LEU A 571 -3.12 23.21 -8.71
CA LEU A 571 -3.91 22.22 -9.46
C LEU A 571 -4.13 20.95 -8.66
N GLY A 572 -3.13 20.49 -7.90
CA GLY A 572 -3.26 19.35 -6.99
C GLY A 572 -4.34 19.56 -5.93
N LEU A 573 -4.43 20.77 -5.37
CA LEU A 573 -5.50 21.12 -4.43
C LEU A 573 -6.88 21.15 -5.10
N ILE A 574 -6.99 21.80 -6.28
CA ILE A 574 -8.24 21.83 -7.07
C ILE A 574 -8.70 20.40 -7.39
N ARG A 575 -7.79 19.56 -7.87
CA ARG A 575 -8.03 18.14 -8.20
C ARG A 575 -8.54 17.37 -6.99
N THR A 576 -7.93 17.57 -5.82
CA THR A 576 -8.28 16.84 -4.60
C THR A 576 -9.65 17.25 -4.07
N VAL A 577 -9.94 18.56 -4.02
CA VAL A 577 -11.27 19.08 -3.64
C VAL A 577 -12.35 18.60 -4.62
N ALA A 578 -12.08 18.67 -5.93
CA ALA A 578 -13.03 18.23 -6.96
C ALA A 578 -13.23 16.70 -6.98
N SER A 579 -12.24 15.93 -6.55
CA SER A 579 -12.33 14.46 -6.49
C SER A 579 -13.23 13.96 -5.35
N HIS A 580 -13.25 14.67 -4.22
CA HIS A 580 -13.97 14.24 -3.02
C HIS A 580 -15.39 14.82 -2.90
N ASP A 581 -15.67 16.03 -3.41
CA ASP A 581 -17.00 16.64 -3.33
C ASP A 581 -17.57 17.06 -4.69
N GLU A 582 -18.76 16.56 -5.01
CA GLU A 582 -19.47 16.86 -6.26
C GLU A 582 -19.92 18.32 -6.36
N MET A 583 -20.38 18.91 -5.26
CA MET A 583 -20.86 20.30 -5.28
C MET A 583 -19.72 21.27 -5.60
N CYS A 584 -18.54 21.08 -5.01
CA CYS A 584 -17.36 21.88 -5.30
C CYS A 584 -16.91 21.68 -6.76
N ARG A 585 -16.92 20.43 -7.25
CA ARG A 585 -16.59 20.11 -8.64
C ARG A 585 -17.48 20.84 -9.65
N GLN A 586 -18.80 20.84 -9.43
CA GLN A 586 -19.75 21.59 -10.28
C GLN A 586 -19.47 23.10 -10.22
N LYS A 587 -19.26 23.66 -9.02
CA LYS A 587 -18.92 25.08 -8.86
C LYS A 587 -17.64 25.48 -9.60
N PHE A 588 -16.60 24.64 -9.60
CA PHE A 588 -15.38 24.90 -10.36
C PHE A 588 -15.63 24.99 -11.87
N CYS A 589 -16.47 24.10 -12.40
CA CYS A 589 -16.70 24.01 -13.84
C CYS A 589 -17.74 25.01 -14.37
N GLU A 590 -18.75 25.36 -13.57
CA GLU A 590 -19.84 26.25 -13.96
C GLU A 590 -19.51 27.75 -13.76
N HIS A 591 -18.45 28.07 -13.02
CA HIS A 591 -18.07 29.45 -12.75
C HIS A 591 -17.57 30.15 -14.03
N VAL A 592 -18.42 31.03 -14.58
CA VAL A 592 -18.21 31.70 -15.88
C VAL A 592 -16.89 32.47 -15.95
N GLN A 593 -16.47 33.13 -14.86
CA GLN A 593 -15.22 33.90 -14.86
C GLN A 593 -13.96 33.02 -14.84
N TRP A 594 -14.05 31.83 -14.24
CA TRP A 594 -12.90 30.92 -14.18
C TRP A 594 -12.73 30.17 -15.49
N ASN A 595 -13.85 29.81 -16.14
CA ASN A 595 -13.89 29.09 -17.41
C ASN A 595 -12.90 27.90 -17.40
N ALA A 596 -12.88 27.16 -16.29
CA ALA A 596 -11.77 26.28 -15.91
C ALA A 596 -11.41 25.26 -17.00
N ILE A 597 -12.42 24.61 -17.57
CA ILE A 597 -12.23 23.56 -18.58
C ILE A 597 -11.54 24.14 -19.84
N GLN A 598 -12.02 25.27 -20.35
CA GLN A 598 -11.46 25.89 -21.56
C GLN A 598 -10.05 26.45 -21.34
N VAL A 599 -9.78 27.03 -20.18
CA VAL A 599 -8.45 27.51 -19.81
C VAL A 599 -7.46 26.35 -19.76
N ILE A 600 -7.84 25.25 -19.08
CA ILE A 600 -7.01 24.04 -18.96
C ILE A 600 -6.75 23.41 -20.34
N LEU A 601 -7.80 23.17 -21.14
CA LEU A 601 -7.65 22.60 -22.49
C LEU A 601 -6.78 23.49 -23.39
N SER A 602 -6.93 24.82 -23.29
CA SER A 602 -6.08 25.75 -24.05
C SER A 602 -4.62 25.70 -23.60
N LEU A 603 -4.34 25.61 -22.30
CA LEU A 603 -2.98 25.48 -21.78
C LEU A 603 -2.31 24.18 -22.23
N LEU A 604 -3.07 23.08 -22.40
CA LEU A 604 -2.54 21.82 -22.93
C LEU A 604 -2.03 21.96 -24.37
N THR A 605 -2.65 22.83 -25.18
CA THR A 605 -2.17 23.12 -26.54
C THR A 605 -0.91 24.00 -26.57
N CYS A 606 -0.53 24.63 -25.47
CA CYS A 606 0.67 25.45 -25.36
C CYS A 606 1.93 24.61 -25.06
N SER A 607 3.11 25.19 -25.33
CA SER A 607 4.41 24.61 -24.97
C SER A 607 4.70 24.78 -23.48
N VAL A 608 4.09 23.93 -22.66
CA VAL A 608 4.23 23.89 -21.19
C VAL A 608 5.05 22.66 -20.77
N HIS A 609 5.70 22.73 -19.60
CA HIS A 609 6.44 21.62 -19.02
C HIS A 609 5.57 20.36 -18.83
N ILE A 610 6.13 19.17 -19.05
CA ILE A 610 5.36 17.92 -19.13
C ILE A 610 4.65 17.56 -17.83
N GLU A 611 5.27 17.79 -16.66
CA GLU A 611 4.59 17.47 -15.40
C GLU A 611 3.42 18.43 -15.12
N LEU A 612 3.48 19.67 -15.58
CA LEU A 612 2.35 20.60 -15.48
C LEU A 612 1.22 20.19 -16.44
N LYS A 613 1.54 19.70 -17.65
CA LYS A 613 0.53 19.11 -18.55
C LYS A 613 -0.15 17.88 -17.96
N ALA A 614 0.63 17.00 -17.34
CA ALA A 614 0.08 15.84 -16.65
C ALA A 614 -0.90 16.26 -15.54
N GLU A 615 -0.55 17.25 -14.72
CA GLU A 615 -1.41 17.73 -13.63
C GLU A 615 -2.68 18.43 -14.16
N LEU A 616 -2.58 19.17 -15.26
CA LEU A 616 -3.73 19.76 -15.97
C LEU A 616 -4.71 18.67 -16.45
N ILE A 617 -4.21 17.59 -17.05
CA ILE A 617 -5.03 16.44 -17.49
C ILE A 617 -5.65 15.72 -16.29
N LEU A 618 -4.91 15.51 -15.20
CA LEU A 618 -5.45 14.90 -13.98
C LEU A 618 -6.53 15.76 -13.32
N THR A 619 -6.42 17.08 -13.41
CA THR A 619 -7.48 18.00 -12.97
C THR A 619 -8.74 17.84 -13.82
N LEU A 620 -8.61 17.68 -15.15
CA LEU A 620 -9.74 17.35 -16.02
C LEU A 620 -10.35 15.98 -15.67
N ALA A 621 -9.53 14.99 -15.32
CA ALA A 621 -10.00 13.68 -14.90
C ALA A 621 -10.85 13.76 -13.62
N ALA A 622 -10.45 14.60 -12.65
CA ALA A 622 -11.26 14.88 -11.47
C ALA A 622 -12.60 15.55 -11.81
N PHE A 623 -12.63 16.47 -12.78
CA PHE A 623 -13.86 17.09 -13.27
C PHE A 623 -14.78 16.10 -14.00
N ALA A 624 -14.20 15.14 -14.72
CA ALA A 624 -14.92 14.09 -15.47
C ALA A 624 -15.71 13.13 -14.57
N LYS A 625 -15.48 13.11 -13.24
CA LYS A 625 -16.24 12.26 -12.31
C LYS A 625 -17.73 12.59 -12.25
N SER A 626 -18.15 13.82 -12.59
CA SER A 626 -19.58 14.15 -12.72
C SER A 626 -20.09 13.85 -14.13
N PRO A 627 -21.22 13.13 -14.28
CA PRO A 627 -21.71 12.67 -15.57
C PRO A 627 -22.08 13.81 -16.53
N THR A 628 -22.66 14.89 -16.01
CA THR A 628 -23.02 16.08 -16.80
C THR A 628 -21.78 16.77 -17.38
N ILE A 629 -20.72 16.88 -16.57
CA ILE A 629 -19.46 17.51 -16.96
C ILE A 629 -18.73 16.61 -17.95
N ALA A 630 -18.68 15.30 -17.71
CA ALA A 630 -18.05 14.30 -18.59
C ALA A 630 -18.60 14.34 -20.02
N ALA A 631 -19.93 14.39 -20.18
CA ALA A 631 -20.56 14.47 -21.49
C ALA A 631 -20.14 15.74 -22.25
N SER A 632 -20.08 16.88 -21.57
CA SER A 632 -19.59 18.13 -22.17
C SER A 632 -18.08 18.06 -22.50
N LEU A 633 -17.30 17.42 -21.63
CA LEU A 633 -15.85 17.34 -21.72
C LEU A 633 -15.42 16.47 -22.91
N TRP A 634 -16.14 15.39 -23.21
CA TRP A 634 -15.95 14.60 -24.44
C TRP A 634 -15.97 15.47 -25.70
N HIS A 635 -16.99 16.33 -25.83
CA HIS A 635 -17.12 17.23 -26.98
C HIS A 635 -16.01 18.29 -27.01
N GLN A 636 -15.57 18.79 -25.85
CA GLN A 636 -14.49 19.78 -25.77
C GLN A 636 -13.10 19.16 -26.04
N ILE A 637 -12.86 17.92 -25.64
CA ILE A 637 -11.64 17.17 -25.98
C ILE A 637 -11.61 16.89 -27.49
N GLU A 638 -12.73 16.47 -28.08
CA GLU A 638 -12.84 16.28 -29.53
C GLU A 638 -12.63 17.61 -30.27
N ALA A 639 -13.19 18.72 -29.81
CA ALA A 639 -13.02 20.03 -30.43
C ALA A 639 -11.57 20.57 -30.34
N SER A 640 -10.88 20.28 -29.23
CA SER A 640 -9.49 20.72 -29.02
C SER A 640 -8.47 19.87 -29.77
N GLN A 641 -8.85 18.69 -30.28
CA GLN A 641 -7.97 17.77 -31.02
C GLN A 641 -6.66 17.45 -30.27
N ILE A 642 -6.71 17.40 -28.93
CA ILE A 642 -5.55 17.06 -28.08
C ILE A 642 -5.02 15.66 -28.42
N ILE A 643 -5.94 14.73 -28.67
CA ILE A 643 -5.67 13.48 -29.40
C ILE A 643 -6.08 13.76 -30.85
N PRO A 644 -5.19 13.55 -31.84
CA PRO A 644 -5.52 13.79 -33.22
C PRO A 644 -6.54 12.75 -33.71
N THR A 645 -7.81 13.14 -33.80
CA THR A 645 -8.92 12.27 -34.25
C THR A 645 -9.26 12.49 -35.73
N ILE A 646 -8.78 13.59 -36.32
CA ILE A 646 -8.94 13.92 -37.74
C ILE A 646 -7.56 13.84 -38.42
N HIS A 647 -7.46 13.09 -39.51
CA HIS A 647 -6.24 13.01 -40.30
C HIS A 647 -5.98 14.34 -41.03
N SER A 648 -4.90 15.05 -40.68
CA SER A 648 -4.45 16.23 -41.42
C SER A 648 -3.63 15.81 -42.65
N THR A 649 -3.90 16.41 -43.81
CA THR A 649 -3.17 16.19 -45.06
C THR A 649 -1.88 17.01 -45.17
N SER A 650 -1.56 17.84 -44.18
CA SER A 650 -0.33 18.64 -44.15
C SER A 650 0.81 17.91 -43.44
N ASN A 651 2.01 17.89 -44.04
CA ASN A 651 3.25 17.40 -43.42
C ASN A 651 3.74 18.26 -42.22
N PHE A 652 2.89 19.16 -41.71
CA PHE A 652 3.19 19.94 -40.51
C PHE A 652 2.84 19.07 -39.30
N GLN A 653 3.88 18.65 -38.59
CA GLN A 653 3.93 17.95 -37.29
C GLN A 653 2.57 17.81 -36.60
N SER A 654 2.16 16.56 -36.35
CA SER A 654 1.04 16.24 -35.47
C SER A 654 1.25 16.96 -34.14
N ARG A 655 0.44 17.98 -33.84
CA ARG A 655 0.44 18.64 -32.53
C ARG A 655 -0.47 17.86 -31.60
N GLY A 656 -0.07 17.72 -30.33
CA GLY A 656 -0.89 17.13 -29.27
C GLY A 656 -0.16 16.10 -28.44
N VAL A 657 -0.91 15.30 -27.68
CA VAL A 657 -0.33 14.33 -26.74
C VAL A 657 0.47 13.23 -27.45
N LEU A 658 0.15 12.93 -28.72
CA LEU A 658 0.92 11.97 -29.51
C LEU A 658 2.36 12.48 -29.80
N SER A 659 2.52 13.75 -30.17
CA SER A 659 3.87 14.34 -30.32
C SER A 659 4.63 14.42 -29.00
N GLU A 660 3.93 14.70 -27.90
CA GLU A 660 4.56 14.74 -26.58
C GLU A 660 5.08 13.36 -26.19
N LEU A 661 4.29 12.31 -26.44
CA LEU A 661 4.69 10.92 -26.23
C LEU A 661 5.93 10.55 -27.06
N GLU A 662 5.93 10.85 -28.36
CA GLU A 662 7.00 10.44 -29.28
C GLU A 662 8.29 11.27 -29.15
N GLU A 663 8.20 12.58 -28.94
CA GLU A 663 9.36 13.49 -28.95
C GLU A 663 9.88 13.85 -27.56
N VAL A 664 8.99 14.02 -26.57
CA VAL A 664 9.35 14.57 -25.24
C VAL A 664 9.45 13.47 -24.20
N GLU A 665 8.37 12.71 -23.96
CA GLU A 665 8.33 11.63 -22.96
C GLU A 665 9.32 10.52 -23.31
N SER A 666 9.33 10.07 -24.58
CA SER A 666 10.26 9.02 -25.03
C SER A 666 11.74 9.45 -24.93
N ARG A 667 12.04 10.75 -25.01
CA ARG A 667 13.41 11.29 -24.82
C ARG A 667 13.79 11.38 -23.35
N ASN A 668 12.84 11.74 -22.49
CA ASN A 668 13.05 11.85 -21.05
C ASN A 668 12.98 10.50 -20.33
N GLU A 669 12.51 9.45 -21.02
CA GLU A 669 12.29 8.10 -20.47
C GLU A 669 11.28 8.09 -19.29
N GLU A 670 10.40 9.09 -19.25
CA GLU A 670 9.34 9.28 -18.25
C GLU A 670 8.02 9.61 -18.98
N TYR A 671 6.90 9.02 -18.56
CA TYR A 671 5.61 9.08 -19.27
C TYR A 671 4.42 9.65 -18.44
N PRO A 672 4.58 10.83 -17.80
CA PRO A 672 3.54 11.39 -16.93
C PRO A 672 2.28 11.87 -17.67
N VAL A 673 2.40 12.43 -18.87
CA VAL A 673 1.28 12.91 -19.69
C VAL A 673 0.48 11.73 -20.23
N THR A 674 1.16 10.70 -20.72
CA THR A 674 0.50 9.47 -21.19
C THR A 674 -0.28 8.80 -20.06
N ARG A 675 0.31 8.67 -18.86
CA ARG A 675 -0.40 8.13 -17.69
C ARG A 675 -1.60 8.99 -17.31
N ALA A 676 -1.46 10.30 -17.26
CA ALA A 676 -2.55 11.22 -16.97
C ALA A 676 -3.70 11.12 -18.00
N MET A 677 -3.37 11.01 -19.29
CA MET A 677 -4.35 10.87 -20.36
C MET A 677 -5.12 9.55 -20.26
N LEU A 678 -4.44 8.43 -19.95
CA LEU A 678 -5.11 7.15 -19.71
C LEU A 678 -6.06 7.22 -18.51
N THR A 679 -5.67 7.93 -17.43
CA THR A 679 -6.55 8.17 -16.28
C THR A 679 -7.78 8.99 -16.67
N LEU A 680 -7.62 10.07 -17.45
CA LEU A 680 -8.73 10.88 -17.95
C LEU A 680 -9.70 10.03 -18.81
N LEU A 681 -9.17 9.20 -19.71
CA LEU A 681 -10.00 8.31 -20.54
C LEU A 681 -10.72 7.26 -19.68
N SER A 682 -10.10 6.76 -18.62
CA SER A 682 -10.76 5.85 -17.68
C SER A 682 -11.93 6.52 -16.96
N GLU A 683 -11.75 7.74 -16.46
CA GLU A 683 -12.83 8.47 -15.78
C GLU A 683 -13.97 8.85 -16.74
N LEU A 684 -13.65 9.30 -17.95
CA LEU A 684 -14.65 9.64 -18.96
C LEU A 684 -15.51 8.44 -19.39
N THR A 685 -14.93 7.24 -19.40
CA THR A 685 -15.61 5.99 -19.78
C THR A 685 -16.44 5.38 -18.65
N ASN A 686 -16.39 5.92 -17.42
CA ASN A 686 -17.34 5.58 -16.36
C ASN A 686 -18.77 6.07 -16.65
N THR A 687 -18.90 7.00 -17.60
CA THR A 687 -20.17 7.60 -18.01
C THR A 687 -20.52 7.16 -19.43
N PRO A 688 -21.82 7.04 -19.78
CA PRO A 688 -22.21 6.62 -21.12
C PRO A 688 -21.67 7.58 -22.16
N ILE A 689 -20.99 7.02 -23.17
CA ILE A 689 -20.30 7.79 -24.20
C ILE A 689 -21.33 8.49 -25.11
N PRO A 690 -21.14 9.78 -25.44
CA PRO A 690 -22.03 10.47 -26.37
C PRO A 690 -22.06 9.81 -27.76
N PHE A 691 -23.24 9.37 -28.21
CA PHE A 691 -23.42 8.70 -29.51
C PHE A 691 -22.98 9.55 -30.72
N SER A 692 -23.04 10.88 -30.61
CA SER A 692 -22.66 11.82 -31.68
C SER A 692 -21.22 12.33 -31.57
N LEU A 693 -20.36 11.68 -30.79
CA LEU A 693 -18.97 12.11 -30.63
C LEU A 693 -18.21 12.07 -31.95
N GLY A 694 -17.70 13.22 -32.41
CA GLY A 694 -17.05 13.37 -33.71
C GLY A 694 -18.01 13.52 -34.90
N SER A 695 -19.32 13.53 -34.66
CA SER A 695 -20.32 13.71 -35.72
C SER A 695 -20.13 15.05 -36.45
N GLY A 696 -20.04 14.99 -37.77
CA GLY A 696 -19.84 16.14 -38.65
C GLY A 696 -18.39 16.33 -39.11
N THR A 697 -17.39 15.83 -38.35
CA THR A 697 -15.97 15.88 -38.74
C THR A 697 -15.42 14.50 -39.12
N ARG A 698 -15.87 13.45 -38.46
CA ARG A 698 -15.48 12.05 -38.72
C ARG A 698 -16.67 11.10 -38.48
N VAL A 699 -16.44 9.80 -38.70
CA VAL A 699 -17.41 8.78 -38.32
C VAL A 699 -17.58 8.79 -36.79
N PRO A 700 -18.83 8.87 -36.27
CA PRO A 700 -19.06 8.89 -34.83
C PRO A 700 -18.54 7.64 -34.13
N GLY A 701 -18.03 7.81 -32.91
CA GLY A 701 -17.58 6.71 -32.05
C GLY A 701 -16.22 6.93 -31.40
N LEU A 702 -15.71 5.90 -30.73
CA LEU A 702 -14.47 5.95 -29.93
C LEU A 702 -13.22 5.45 -30.64
N ASP A 703 -13.31 4.94 -31.87
CA ASP A 703 -12.20 4.27 -32.56
C ASP A 703 -10.86 5.03 -32.50
N PRO A 704 -10.77 6.35 -32.74
CA PRO A 704 -9.48 7.05 -32.65
C PRO A 704 -8.82 6.97 -31.26
N TYR A 705 -9.64 6.99 -30.20
CA TYR A 705 -9.16 6.87 -28.82
C TYR A 705 -8.69 5.45 -28.53
N ILE A 706 -9.41 4.43 -29.02
CA ILE A 706 -8.98 3.03 -28.94
C ILE A 706 -7.68 2.82 -29.71
N GLN A 707 -7.56 3.42 -30.89
CA GLN A 707 -6.38 3.31 -31.74
C GLN A 707 -5.16 3.96 -31.07
N TYR A 708 -5.35 5.08 -30.38
CA TYR A 708 -4.32 5.69 -29.52
C TYR A 708 -3.89 4.73 -28.39
N ILE A 709 -4.85 4.20 -27.59
CA ILE A 709 -4.55 3.29 -26.49
C ILE A 709 -3.82 2.03 -26.98
N LEU A 710 -4.32 1.41 -28.05
CA LEU A 710 -3.76 0.16 -28.58
C LEU A 710 -2.46 0.40 -29.34
N ASN A 711 -2.49 1.16 -30.43
CA ASN A 711 -1.36 1.22 -31.36
C ASN A 711 -0.27 2.18 -30.90
N SER A 712 -0.66 3.34 -30.37
CA SER A 712 0.31 4.37 -29.96
C SER A 712 0.92 4.10 -28.60
N VAL A 713 0.19 3.47 -27.66
CA VAL A 713 0.67 3.24 -26.29
C VAL A 713 0.97 1.76 -26.02
N LEU A 714 -0.03 0.88 -25.99
CA LEU A 714 0.12 -0.51 -25.52
C LEU A 714 0.98 -1.39 -26.46
N LEU A 715 0.83 -1.33 -27.77
CA LEU A 715 1.61 -2.20 -28.66
C LEU A 715 3.08 -1.80 -28.76
N THR A 716 3.41 -0.58 -28.33
CA THR A 716 4.76 -0.01 -28.40
C THR A 716 5.43 0.12 -27.04
N PHE A 717 4.69 -0.02 -25.92
CA PHE A 717 5.25 0.16 -24.56
C PHE A 717 6.48 -0.72 -24.32
N ALA A 718 6.46 -1.99 -24.76
CA ALA A 718 7.58 -2.90 -24.52
C ALA A 718 8.87 -2.49 -25.25
N ASN A 719 8.77 -1.70 -26.32
CA ASN A 719 9.90 -1.24 -27.12
C ASN A 719 10.48 0.10 -26.64
N ARG A 720 9.84 0.75 -25.66
CA ARG A 720 10.27 2.05 -25.14
C ARG A 720 11.21 1.90 -23.94
N SER A 721 12.09 2.88 -23.75
CA SER A 721 12.93 3.02 -22.56
C SER A 721 12.18 3.68 -21.42
N TYR A 722 12.44 3.24 -20.20
CA TYR A 722 11.84 3.77 -18.96
C TYR A 722 12.92 3.95 -17.92
N LYS A 723 12.97 5.14 -17.33
CA LYS A 723 13.87 5.44 -16.21
C LYS A 723 13.47 4.69 -14.94
N SER A 724 12.16 4.59 -14.69
CA SER A 724 11.60 3.77 -13.62
C SER A 724 10.95 2.51 -14.20
N PRO A 725 11.37 1.30 -13.81
CA PRO A 725 10.74 0.06 -14.29
C PRO A 725 9.30 -0.10 -13.80
N ALA A 726 8.90 0.57 -12.70
CA ALA A 726 7.52 0.58 -12.23
C ALA A 726 6.58 1.28 -13.23
N GLU A 727 7.03 2.38 -13.82
CA GLU A 727 6.24 3.18 -14.76
C GLU A 727 5.86 2.38 -16.01
N LYS A 728 6.77 1.53 -16.51
CA LYS A 728 6.52 0.62 -17.62
C LYS A 728 5.25 -0.21 -17.39
N TRP A 729 5.13 -0.80 -16.21
CA TRP A 729 4.03 -1.68 -15.87
C TRP A 729 2.75 -0.90 -15.50
N GLU A 730 2.88 0.31 -14.96
CA GLU A 730 1.73 1.19 -14.73
C GLU A 730 1.06 1.62 -16.04
N VAL A 731 1.85 1.96 -17.07
CA VAL A 731 1.30 2.26 -18.40
C VAL A 731 0.57 1.04 -18.97
N ALA A 732 1.19 -0.14 -18.89
CA ALA A 732 0.57 -1.38 -19.36
C ALA A 732 -0.74 -1.68 -18.59
N ARG A 733 -0.73 -1.57 -17.25
CA ARG A 733 -1.90 -1.76 -16.40
C ARG A 733 -3.04 -0.83 -16.80
N SER A 734 -2.80 0.47 -16.92
CA SER A 734 -3.85 1.44 -17.26
C SER A 734 -4.44 1.20 -18.65
N CYS A 735 -3.61 0.81 -19.63
CA CYS A 735 -4.10 0.42 -20.95
C CYS A 735 -4.98 -0.83 -20.89
N VAL A 736 -4.52 -1.91 -20.23
CA VAL A 736 -5.26 -3.18 -20.17
C VAL A 736 -6.55 -3.02 -19.35
N HIS A 737 -6.53 -2.24 -18.27
CA HIS A 737 -7.72 -1.91 -17.48
C HIS A 737 -8.83 -1.26 -18.35
N LEU A 738 -8.46 -0.29 -19.20
CA LEU A 738 -9.40 0.28 -20.18
C LEU A 738 -9.96 -0.77 -21.14
N LEU A 739 -9.13 -1.71 -21.61
CA LEU A 739 -9.60 -2.81 -22.48
C LEU A 739 -10.57 -3.74 -21.75
N VAL A 740 -10.32 -4.05 -20.48
CA VAL A 740 -11.23 -4.84 -19.64
C VAL A 740 -12.58 -4.13 -19.54
N LYS A 741 -12.60 -2.82 -19.23
CA LYS A 741 -13.85 -2.03 -19.17
C LYS A 741 -14.65 -2.10 -20.47
N PHE A 742 -13.98 -1.98 -21.62
CA PHE A 742 -14.63 -2.04 -22.92
C PHE A 742 -15.19 -3.41 -23.30
N VAL A 743 -14.67 -4.50 -22.73
CA VAL A 743 -15.14 -5.87 -22.98
C VAL A 743 -16.17 -6.30 -21.94
N PHE A 744 -16.05 -5.85 -20.70
CA PHE A 744 -16.89 -6.30 -19.57
C PHE A 744 -18.38 -6.01 -19.80
N ASP A 745 -18.72 -4.82 -20.29
CA ASP A 745 -20.11 -4.42 -20.59
C ASP A 745 -20.51 -4.65 -22.06
N TYR A 746 -19.69 -5.36 -22.84
CA TYR A 746 -19.95 -5.57 -24.26
C TYR A 746 -20.90 -6.73 -24.51
N GLU A 747 -22.03 -6.43 -25.14
CA GLU A 747 -22.93 -7.42 -25.72
C GLU A 747 -22.82 -7.39 -27.25
N PRO A 748 -22.45 -8.51 -27.91
CA PRO A 748 -22.34 -8.54 -29.36
C PRO A 748 -23.67 -8.23 -30.06
N ARG A 749 -23.69 -7.22 -30.94
CA ARG A 749 -24.87 -6.85 -31.74
C ARG A 749 -24.61 -7.03 -33.23
N GLN A 750 -25.67 -7.16 -34.03
CA GLN A 750 -25.53 -7.31 -35.48
C GLN A 750 -24.87 -6.10 -36.14
N GLU A 751 -25.17 -4.89 -35.64
CA GLU A 751 -24.64 -3.61 -36.15
C GLU A 751 -23.10 -3.56 -36.12
N ASP A 752 -22.47 -4.20 -35.11
CA ASP A 752 -21.01 -4.22 -34.93
C ASP A 752 -20.26 -4.92 -36.08
N PHE A 753 -20.95 -5.80 -36.82
CA PHE A 753 -20.35 -6.60 -37.89
C PHE A 753 -20.69 -6.07 -39.30
N THR A 754 -21.62 -5.11 -39.41
CA THR A 754 -22.07 -4.57 -40.70
C THR A 754 -20.97 -3.82 -41.46
N GLY A 755 -20.04 -3.17 -40.74
CA GLY A 755 -18.90 -2.46 -41.32
C GLY A 755 -17.77 -3.36 -41.85
N LEU A 756 -17.75 -4.65 -41.50
CA LEU A 756 -16.69 -5.60 -41.87
C LEU A 756 -16.90 -6.24 -43.26
N LEU A 757 -18.08 -6.07 -43.86
CA LEU A 757 -18.51 -6.67 -45.13
C LEU A 757 -17.98 -5.93 -46.37
N GLY A 758 -16.78 -5.34 -46.32
CA GLY A 758 -16.19 -4.49 -47.37
C GLY A 758 -16.60 -4.85 -48.80
N GLY A 759 -17.63 -4.18 -49.32
CA GLY A 759 -18.20 -4.45 -50.64
C GLY A 759 -19.45 -3.61 -50.88
N GLY A 760 -19.42 -2.78 -51.92
CA GLY A 760 -20.54 -1.94 -52.36
C GLY A 760 -21.73 -2.77 -52.85
N GLY A 761 -22.56 -3.24 -51.91
CA GLY A 761 -23.90 -3.77 -52.18
C GLY A 761 -24.91 -2.63 -52.27
N VAL A 762 -25.28 -2.27 -53.50
CA VAL A 762 -26.44 -1.43 -53.79
C VAL A 762 -27.69 -2.17 -53.32
N GLY A 763 -28.32 -1.72 -52.24
CA GLY A 763 -29.66 -2.15 -51.85
C GLY A 763 -29.88 -2.30 -50.35
N GLY A 764 -30.46 -1.28 -49.72
CA GLY A 764 -30.95 -1.34 -48.33
C GLY A 764 -30.91 0.00 -47.59
N GLU A 765 -31.77 0.94 -48.00
CA GLU A 765 -32.41 2.03 -47.22
C GLU A 765 -31.52 2.87 -46.27
N VAL A 766 -31.03 4.04 -46.72
CA VAL A 766 -31.61 5.38 -46.50
C VAL A 766 -32.07 5.64 -45.04
N GLY A 767 -31.16 6.16 -44.20
CA GLY A 767 -31.53 6.89 -42.98
C GLY A 767 -30.64 6.70 -41.74
N GLY A 768 -29.89 5.61 -41.63
CA GLY A 768 -29.03 5.34 -40.47
C GLY A 768 -27.63 5.97 -40.60
N VAL A 769 -27.20 6.75 -39.60
CA VAL A 769 -25.82 7.23 -39.48
C VAL A 769 -24.90 6.01 -39.41
N LYS A 770 -23.94 5.87 -40.34
CA LYS A 770 -22.85 4.88 -40.23
C LYS A 770 -22.10 5.19 -38.94
N SER A 771 -22.24 4.34 -37.94
CA SER A 771 -21.56 4.44 -36.63
C SER A 771 -20.44 3.43 -36.58
N ASN A 772 -19.32 3.77 -35.94
CA ASN A 772 -18.27 2.79 -35.69
C ASN A 772 -18.78 1.68 -34.75
N PRO A 773 -18.23 0.45 -34.87
CA PRO A 773 -18.68 -0.65 -34.04
C PRO A 773 -18.27 -0.46 -32.58
N HIS A 774 -18.90 -1.18 -31.66
CA HIS A 774 -18.63 -1.03 -30.23
C HIS A 774 -17.13 -1.31 -29.91
N PRO A 775 -16.49 -0.58 -28.97
CA PRO A 775 -15.09 -0.80 -28.58
C PRO A 775 -14.72 -2.25 -28.27
N GLY A 776 -15.62 -2.96 -27.58
CA GLY A 776 -15.45 -4.38 -27.24
C GLY A 776 -15.33 -5.29 -28.47
N SER A 777 -15.97 -4.96 -29.59
CA SER A 777 -15.88 -5.75 -30.84
C SER A 777 -14.45 -5.78 -31.40
N HIS A 778 -13.76 -4.63 -31.42
CA HIS A 778 -12.38 -4.52 -31.87
C HIS A 778 -11.42 -5.33 -31.01
N ILE A 779 -11.63 -5.30 -29.69
CA ILE A 779 -10.81 -6.05 -28.73
C ILE A 779 -11.04 -7.55 -28.92
N MET A 780 -12.31 -7.99 -29.04
CA MET A 780 -12.65 -9.38 -29.28
C MET A 780 -12.07 -9.92 -30.59
N LEU A 781 -12.10 -9.16 -31.68
CA LEU A 781 -11.46 -9.53 -32.96
C LEU A 781 -9.94 -9.74 -32.80
N ASN A 782 -9.27 -8.85 -32.07
CA ASN A 782 -7.84 -8.96 -31.82
C ASN A 782 -7.51 -10.12 -30.87
N MET A 783 -8.32 -10.38 -29.85
CA MET A 783 -8.07 -11.46 -28.87
C MET A 783 -8.44 -12.86 -29.41
N CYS A 784 -9.35 -12.95 -30.39
CA CYS A 784 -9.72 -14.20 -31.07
C CYS A 784 -8.92 -14.45 -32.36
N SER A 785 -7.77 -13.79 -32.53
CA SER A 785 -6.85 -13.99 -33.66
C SER A 785 -5.40 -13.94 -33.19
N GLN A 786 -4.45 -14.36 -34.04
CA GLN A 786 -3.01 -14.24 -33.75
C GLN A 786 -2.51 -12.79 -33.89
N SER A 787 -3.14 -11.87 -33.16
CA SER A 787 -2.83 -10.44 -33.21
C SER A 787 -1.59 -10.07 -32.39
N LYS A 788 -1.08 -8.85 -32.62
CA LYS A 788 -0.05 -8.27 -31.76
C LYS A 788 -0.56 -8.05 -30.34
N LEU A 789 -1.83 -7.69 -30.16
CA LEU A 789 -2.45 -7.48 -28.84
C LEU A 789 -2.36 -8.74 -28.00
N LEU A 790 -2.80 -9.89 -28.54
CA LEU A 790 -2.76 -11.15 -27.81
C LEU A 790 -1.32 -11.54 -27.40
N ARG A 791 -0.36 -11.35 -28.31
CA ARG A 791 1.07 -11.58 -28.01
C ARG A 791 1.58 -10.67 -26.90
N THR A 792 1.16 -9.40 -26.87
CA THR A 792 1.51 -8.45 -25.81
C THR A 792 0.91 -8.86 -24.46
N ILE A 793 -0.34 -9.35 -24.43
CA ILE A 793 -0.96 -9.86 -23.20
C ILE A 793 -0.21 -11.08 -22.68
N PHE A 794 0.12 -12.05 -23.54
CA PHE A 794 0.94 -13.21 -23.15
C PHE A 794 2.32 -12.79 -22.68
N PHE A 795 2.95 -11.81 -23.33
CA PHE A 795 4.24 -11.28 -22.89
C PHE A 795 4.20 -10.74 -21.45
N ILE A 796 3.15 -10.00 -21.07
CA ILE A 796 3.01 -9.47 -19.71
C ILE A 796 2.83 -10.59 -18.68
N VAL A 797 2.00 -11.59 -19.00
CA VAL A 797 1.77 -12.77 -18.14
C VAL A 797 3.07 -13.58 -17.97
N ASP A 798 3.84 -13.78 -19.05
CA ASP A 798 5.11 -14.49 -19.01
C ASP A 798 6.17 -13.75 -18.18
N GLU A 799 6.26 -12.42 -18.30
CA GLU A 799 7.15 -11.58 -17.49
C GLU A 799 6.79 -11.64 -16.01
N GLY A 800 5.50 -11.69 -15.69
CA GLY A 800 5.02 -11.91 -14.34
C GLY A 800 5.53 -13.23 -13.76
N CYS A 801 5.35 -14.36 -14.45
CA CYS A 801 5.88 -15.65 -14.00
C CYS A 801 7.41 -15.60 -13.77
N LEU A 802 8.18 -15.03 -14.71
CA LEU A 802 9.63 -14.92 -14.59
C LEU A 802 10.06 -14.09 -13.37
N GLY A 803 9.38 -12.97 -13.11
CA GLY A 803 9.66 -12.13 -11.95
C GLY A 803 9.25 -12.78 -10.64
N PHE A 804 8.04 -13.35 -10.58
CA PHE A 804 7.46 -13.90 -9.35
C PHE A 804 8.14 -15.19 -8.89
N ASP A 805 8.69 -15.98 -9.81
CA ASP A 805 9.49 -17.18 -9.49
C ASP A 805 10.75 -16.91 -8.68
N THR A 806 11.24 -15.67 -8.67
CA THR A 806 12.42 -15.30 -7.89
C THR A 806 12.10 -15.16 -6.40
N TYR A 807 10.83 -14.96 -6.04
CA TYR A 807 10.37 -14.65 -4.67
C TYR A 807 11.13 -13.50 -3.98
N ALA A 808 11.77 -12.63 -4.78
CA ALA A 808 12.55 -11.50 -4.31
C ALA A 808 11.83 -10.17 -4.61
N PRO A 809 12.05 -9.11 -3.82
CA PRO A 809 11.63 -7.77 -4.21
C PRO A 809 12.47 -7.27 -5.37
N PHE A 810 11.82 -6.68 -6.38
CA PHE A 810 12.47 -6.04 -7.51
C PHE A 810 11.72 -4.75 -7.87
N PRO A 811 12.38 -3.76 -8.49
CA PRO A 811 11.77 -2.47 -8.74
C PRO A 811 10.63 -2.61 -9.77
N GLY A 812 9.44 -2.13 -9.39
CA GLY A 812 8.23 -2.26 -10.22
C GLY A 812 7.43 -3.56 -10.03
N LYS A 813 7.75 -4.37 -9.01
CA LYS A 813 7.00 -5.61 -8.70
C LYS A 813 5.49 -5.37 -8.51
N THR A 814 5.10 -4.39 -7.68
CA THR A 814 3.69 -4.06 -7.42
C THR A 814 2.95 -3.60 -8.68
N SER A 815 3.62 -2.80 -9.51
CA SER A 815 3.06 -2.35 -10.79
C SER A 815 2.89 -3.53 -11.78
N LEU A 816 3.81 -4.50 -11.79
CA LEU A 816 3.70 -5.72 -12.59
C LEU A 816 2.60 -6.66 -12.06
N GLU A 817 2.43 -6.78 -10.74
CA GLU A 817 1.31 -7.49 -10.11
C GLU A 817 -0.02 -6.91 -10.60
N GLY A 818 -0.17 -5.59 -10.58
CA GLY A 818 -1.37 -4.93 -11.13
C GLY A 818 -1.57 -5.15 -12.63
N ALA A 819 -0.51 -5.07 -13.44
CA ALA A 819 -0.62 -5.27 -14.89
C ALA A 819 -1.00 -6.72 -15.26
N THR A 820 -0.42 -7.70 -14.57
CA THR A 820 -0.71 -9.13 -14.79
C THR A 820 -2.11 -9.50 -14.33
N LEU A 821 -2.61 -8.90 -13.25
CA LEU A 821 -3.99 -9.06 -12.81
C LEU A 821 -4.98 -8.63 -13.89
N GLU A 822 -4.81 -7.42 -14.44
CA GLU A 822 -5.68 -6.91 -15.51
C GLU A 822 -5.59 -7.77 -16.79
N CYS A 823 -4.43 -8.35 -17.09
CA CYS A 823 -4.27 -9.31 -18.19
C CYS A 823 -5.08 -10.59 -17.94
N LEU A 824 -5.03 -11.16 -16.73
CA LEU A 824 -5.82 -12.34 -16.37
C LEU A 824 -7.32 -12.04 -16.38
N ARG A 825 -7.73 -10.86 -15.87
CA ARG A 825 -9.11 -10.36 -15.97
C ARG A 825 -9.58 -10.28 -17.42
N LEU A 826 -8.79 -9.67 -18.31
CA LEU A 826 -9.10 -9.59 -19.74
C LEU A 826 -9.25 -10.98 -20.39
N LEU A 827 -8.31 -11.90 -20.12
CA LEU A 827 -8.38 -13.27 -20.65
C LEU A 827 -9.66 -13.99 -20.19
N SER A 828 -10.03 -13.83 -18.91
CA SER A 828 -11.26 -14.43 -18.37
C SER A 828 -12.52 -13.86 -19.02
N CYS A 829 -12.62 -12.53 -19.14
CA CYS A 829 -13.76 -11.84 -19.77
C CYS A 829 -13.93 -12.26 -21.24
N VAL A 830 -12.81 -12.32 -21.99
CA VAL A 830 -12.84 -12.75 -23.39
C VAL A 830 -13.30 -14.21 -23.49
N LEU A 831 -12.81 -15.11 -22.63
CA LEU A 831 -13.22 -16.53 -22.66
C LEU A 831 -14.71 -16.73 -22.34
N ASP A 832 -15.26 -15.94 -21.42
CA ASP A 832 -16.68 -15.92 -21.08
C ASP A 832 -17.52 -15.48 -22.30
N LEU A 833 -17.12 -14.39 -22.97
CA LEU A 833 -17.87 -13.82 -24.10
C LEU A 833 -17.64 -14.54 -25.44
N GLN A 834 -16.56 -15.32 -25.56
CA GLN A 834 -16.09 -15.92 -26.81
C GLN A 834 -17.15 -16.76 -27.52
N LYS A 835 -17.91 -17.60 -26.80
CA LYS A 835 -18.90 -18.51 -27.40
C LYS A 835 -19.98 -17.73 -28.13
N THR A 836 -20.55 -16.71 -27.47
CA THR A 836 -21.56 -15.82 -28.03
C THR A 836 -20.99 -15.05 -29.21
N PHE A 837 -19.83 -14.42 -29.06
CA PHE A 837 -19.20 -13.62 -30.10
C PHE A 837 -18.89 -14.42 -31.39
N LEU A 838 -18.29 -15.60 -31.27
CA LEU A 838 -17.99 -16.45 -32.43
C LEU A 838 -19.27 -16.97 -33.12
N SER A 839 -20.35 -17.22 -32.36
CA SER A 839 -21.64 -17.60 -32.93
C SER A 839 -22.26 -16.49 -33.77
N PHE A 840 -22.13 -15.23 -33.34
CA PHE A 840 -22.60 -14.08 -34.11
C PHE A 840 -21.77 -13.86 -35.38
N ILE A 841 -20.43 -13.88 -35.29
CA ILE A 841 -19.56 -13.71 -36.46
C ILE A 841 -19.74 -14.84 -37.46
N GLY A 842 -19.92 -16.08 -37.00
CA GLY A 842 -20.13 -17.24 -37.88
C GLY A 842 -21.37 -17.13 -38.76
N ASN A 843 -22.32 -16.25 -38.43
CA ASN A 843 -23.51 -15.97 -39.24
C ASN A 843 -23.25 -14.95 -40.37
N PHE A 844 -22.06 -14.34 -40.42
CA PHE A 844 -21.69 -13.33 -41.41
C PHE A 844 -20.44 -13.78 -42.20
N ASP A 845 -20.42 -13.54 -43.51
CA ASP A 845 -19.23 -13.76 -44.35
C ASP A 845 -18.17 -12.70 -44.05
N THR A 846 -17.40 -12.91 -42.97
CA THR A 846 -16.32 -12.01 -42.58
C THR A 846 -14.97 -12.47 -43.14
N PRO A 847 -14.07 -11.54 -43.53
CA PRO A 847 -12.75 -11.88 -44.06
C PRO A 847 -11.76 -12.36 -42.97
N TYR A 848 -12.17 -12.32 -41.69
CA TYR A 848 -11.29 -12.62 -40.56
C TYR A 848 -11.32 -14.10 -40.22
N MET A 849 -10.17 -14.78 -40.36
CA MET A 849 -10.00 -16.13 -39.85
C MET A 849 -9.79 -16.10 -38.34
N LEU A 850 -10.86 -16.22 -37.57
CA LEU A 850 -10.81 -16.22 -36.11
C LEU A 850 -10.55 -17.63 -35.56
N SER A 851 -9.57 -17.73 -34.68
CA SER A 851 -9.27 -18.90 -33.87
C SER A 851 -9.58 -18.53 -32.43
N GLY A 852 -10.67 -19.06 -31.86
CA GLY A 852 -11.06 -18.71 -30.50
C GLY A 852 -9.89 -18.82 -29.51
N LEU A 853 -9.83 -17.89 -28.55
CA LEU A 853 -8.80 -17.79 -27.50
C LEU A 853 -8.51 -19.13 -26.80
N HIS A 854 -9.54 -19.97 -26.56
CA HIS A 854 -9.37 -21.32 -26.02
C HIS A 854 -8.38 -22.21 -26.78
N LYS A 855 -8.21 -22.02 -28.10
CA LYS A 855 -7.19 -22.71 -28.91
C LYS A 855 -5.87 -21.98 -28.92
N LEU A 856 -5.90 -20.64 -28.93
CA LEU A 856 -4.70 -19.80 -28.97
C LEU A 856 -3.86 -19.90 -27.69
N LEU A 857 -4.48 -20.19 -26.55
CA LEU A 857 -3.79 -20.48 -25.28
C LEU A 857 -2.93 -21.76 -25.34
N PHE A 858 -3.18 -22.65 -26.30
CA PHE A 858 -2.33 -23.81 -26.61
C PHE A 858 -1.48 -23.58 -27.87
N GLY A 859 -1.25 -22.32 -28.23
CA GLY A 859 -0.34 -21.93 -29.31
C GLY A 859 1.13 -22.00 -28.88
N LEU A 860 2.03 -21.92 -29.87
CA LEU A 860 3.47 -21.84 -29.64
C LEU A 860 3.84 -20.46 -29.09
N ASN A 861 4.50 -20.45 -27.93
CA ASN A 861 5.08 -19.25 -27.37
C ASN A 861 6.37 -18.90 -28.13
N PRO A 862 6.46 -17.70 -28.73
CA PRO A 862 7.65 -17.29 -29.48
C PRO A 862 8.91 -17.11 -28.60
N ARG A 863 8.78 -16.98 -27.27
CA ARG A 863 9.91 -16.80 -26.36
C ARG A 863 10.53 -18.11 -25.92
N SER A 864 9.70 -19.07 -25.50
CA SER A 864 10.16 -20.38 -25.02
C SER A 864 10.22 -21.43 -26.12
N ASN A 865 9.59 -21.20 -27.27
CA ASN A 865 9.33 -22.19 -28.32
C ASN A 865 8.56 -23.42 -27.80
N GLN A 866 7.76 -23.27 -26.74
CA GLN A 866 6.96 -24.32 -26.12
C GLN A 866 5.47 -23.92 -26.06
N LEU A 867 4.59 -24.90 -25.78
CA LEU A 867 3.15 -24.69 -25.58
C LEU A 867 2.86 -24.35 -24.10
N ASP A 868 3.43 -23.25 -23.62
CA ASP A 868 3.48 -22.92 -22.19
C ASP A 868 2.53 -21.79 -21.76
N HIS A 869 1.82 -21.11 -22.65
CA HIS A 869 0.89 -20.03 -22.26
C HIS A 869 -0.16 -20.49 -21.24
N ALA A 870 -0.81 -21.64 -21.48
CA ALA A 870 -1.74 -22.22 -20.51
C ALA A 870 -1.05 -22.66 -19.20
N ALA A 871 0.19 -23.15 -19.27
CA ALA A 871 0.98 -23.53 -18.10
C ALA A 871 1.39 -22.30 -17.26
N ASN A 872 1.73 -21.18 -17.90
CA ASN A 872 2.05 -19.92 -17.26
C ASN A 872 0.83 -19.34 -16.55
N VAL A 873 -0.35 -19.37 -17.18
CA VAL A 873 -1.62 -19.02 -16.49
C VAL A 873 -1.87 -19.92 -15.29
N ALA A 874 -1.71 -21.25 -15.42
CA ALA A 874 -1.89 -22.18 -14.30
C ALA A 874 -0.92 -21.92 -13.14
N LYS A 875 0.29 -21.43 -13.44
CA LYS A 875 1.33 -21.15 -12.45
C LYS A 875 0.93 -20.08 -11.44
N TYR A 876 0.10 -19.12 -11.82
CA TYR A 876 -0.36 -18.07 -10.91
C TYR A 876 -1.15 -18.61 -9.70
N ILE A 877 -1.72 -19.81 -9.80
CA ILE A 877 -2.34 -20.51 -8.66
C ILE A 877 -1.32 -20.83 -7.56
N THR A 878 -0.04 -21.02 -7.93
CA THR A 878 1.03 -21.30 -6.95
C THR A 878 1.38 -20.09 -6.09
N TYR A 879 1.02 -18.88 -6.52
CA TYR A 879 1.30 -17.62 -5.82
C TYR A 879 0.18 -17.17 -4.87
N VAL A 880 -0.76 -18.07 -4.55
CA VAL A 880 -1.96 -17.78 -3.72
C VAL A 880 -1.63 -17.10 -2.39
N SER A 881 -0.47 -17.39 -1.79
CA SER A 881 -0.12 -16.84 -0.47
C SER A 881 0.09 -15.33 -0.44
N TRP A 882 0.33 -14.67 -1.58
CA TRP A 882 0.35 -13.19 -1.65
C TRP A 882 -0.43 -12.59 -2.82
N LEU A 883 -0.88 -13.41 -3.79
CA LEU A 883 -1.69 -12.99 -4.94
C LEU A 883 -2.99 -13.81 -5.04
N PRO A 884 -3.92 -13.67 -4.07
CA PRO A 884 -5.18 -14.44 -4.07
C PRO A 884 -6.06 -14.11 -5.29
N GLU A 885 -6.16 -12.85 -5.70
CA GLU A 885 -6.94 -12.45 -6.87
C GLU A 885 -6.42 -13.07 -8.17
N HIS A 886 -5.09 -13.12 -8.36
CA HIS A 886 -4.50 -13.75 -9.54
C HIS A 886 -4.78 -15.24 -9.57
N ALA A 887 -4.68 -15.91 -8.41
CA ALA A 887 -5.01 -17.33 -8.28
C ALA A 887 -6.47 -17.58 -8.66
N HIS A 888 -7.40 -16.71 -8.22
CA HIS A 888 -8.82 -16.78 -8.57
C HIS A 888 -9.06 -16.69 -10.09
N TYR A 889 -8.58 -15.62 -10.74
CA TYR A 889 -8.78 -15.47 -12.20
C TYR A 889 -8.10 -16.59 -12.99
N SER A 890 -6.96 -17.08 -12.52
CA SER A 890 -6.26 -18.21 -13.14
C SER A 890 -7.05 -19.51 -13.02
N ALA A 891 -7.62 -19.80 -11.84
CA ALA A 891 -8.53 -20.93 -11.64
C ALA A 891 -9.79 -20.79 -12.52
N LYS A 892 -10.41 -19.60 -12.57
CA LYS A 892 -11.56 -19.31 -13.45
C LYS A 892 -11.22 -19.58 -14.92
N ILE A 893 -10.06 -19.13 -15.41
CA ILE A 893 -9.60 -19.40 -16.79
C ILE A 893 -9.47 -20.90 -17.02
N LEU A 894 -8.83 -21.65 -16.12
CA LEU A 894 -8.69 -23.10 -16.26
C LEU A 894 -10.05 -23.80 -16.30
N ARG A 895 -11.01 -23.41 -15.44
CA ARG A 895 -12.39 -23.92 -15.48
C ARG A 895 -13.08 -23.63 -16.82
N LEU A 896 -12.90 -22.41 -17.35
CA LEU A 896 -13.50 -22.06 -18.65
C LEU A 896 -12.89 -22.88 -19.78
N LEU A 897 -11.59 -23.15 -19.74
CA LEU A 897 -10.90 -24.03 -20.69
C LEU A 897 -11.39 -25.47 -20.61
N THR A 898 -11.60 -26.02 -19.40
CA THR A 898 -12.15 -27.38 -19.24
C THR A 898 -13.62 -27.47 -19.70
N SER A 899 -14.33 -26.37 -19.90
CA SER A 899 -15.66 -26.42 -20.55
C SER A 899 -15.60 -26.75 -22.04
N TYR A 900 -14.43 -26.66 -22.68
CA TYR A 900 -14.22 -26.99 -24.10
C TYR A 900 -13.67 -28.40 -24.26
N SER A 901 -14.41 -29.28 -24.94
CA SER A 901 -14.03 -30.70 -25.15
C SER A 901 -12.68 -30.86 -25.85
N THR A 902 -12.29 -29.95 -26.75
CA THR A 902 -11.00 -30.02 -27.46
C THR A 902 -9.81 -29.72 -26.55
N ALA A 903 -9.99 -28.92 -25.51
CA ALA A 903 -8.91 -28.45 -24.65
C ALA A 903 -8.44 -29.51 -23.64
N HIS A 904 -9.21 -30.57 -23.37
CA HIS A 904 -8.85 -31.57 -22.34
C HIS A 904 -7.54 -32.29 -22.65
N ASN A 905 -7.34 -32.71 -23.91
CA ASN A 905 -6.10 -33.36 -24.34
C ASN A 905 -4.92 -32.39 -24.36
N ASP A 906 -5.17 -31.14 -24.73
CA ASP A 906 -4.14 -30.09 -24.84
C ASP A 906 -3.69 -29.60 -23.45
N ILE A 907 -4.61 -29.42 -22.50
CA ILE A 907 -4.32 -29.13 -21.08
C ILE A 907 -3.45 -30.25 -20.50
N ARG A 908 -3.81 -31.51 -20.78
CA ARG A 908 -3.01 -32.65 -20.35
C ARG A 908 -1.61 -32.57 -20.93
N SER A 909 -1.46 -32.27 -22.22
CA SER A 909 -0.15 -32.17 -22.86
C SER A 909 0.71 -30.99 -22.36
N SER A 910 0.11 -29.85 -21.99
CA SER A 910 0.83 -28.65 -21.54
C SER A 910 1.19 -28.72 -20.05
N ILE A 911 0.26 -29.14 -19.18
CA ILE A 911 0.45 -29.14 -17.72
C ILE A 911 1.08 -30.45 -17.22
N VAL A 912 0.78 -31.61 -17.83
CA VAL A 912 1.23 -32.91 -17.29
C VAL A 912 2.66 -33.28 -17.70
N VAL A 913 3.23 -32.65 -18.75
CA VAL A 913 4.60 -32.93 -19.18
C VAL A 913 5.64 -32.50 -18.12
N SER A 914 5.34 -31.48 -17.30
CA SER A 914 6.18 -31.10 -16.16
C SER A 914 5.60 -31.67 -14.85
N THR A 915 6.16 -32.79 -14.40
CA THR A 915 5.74 -33.45 -13.14
C THR A 915 5.81 -32.51 -11.93
N SER A 916 6.80 -31.61 -11.89
CA SER A 916 6.97 -30.63 -10.82
C SER A 916 5.93 -29.52 -10.86
N LEU A 917 5.62 -28.98 -12.05
CA LEU A 917 4.58 -27.93 -12.19
C LEU A 917 3.21 -28.48 -11.81
N ARG A 918 2.87 -29.70 -12.25
CA ARG A 918 1.61 -30.35 -11.89
C ARG A 918 1.44 -30.48 -10.38
N GLN A 919 2.49 -30.92 -9.67
CA GLN A 919 2.46 -31.03 -8.21
C GLN A 919 2.32 -29.66 -7.54
N ALA A 920 3.05 -28.65 -8.03
CA ALA A 920 2.97 -27.29 -7.50
C ALA A 920 1.58 -26.67 -7.70
N VAL A 921 0.96 -26.83 -8.87
CA VAL A 921 -0.39 -26.31 -9.16
C VAL A 921 -1.45 -27.03 -8.32
N LEU A 922 -1.38 -28.36 -8.19
CA LEU A 922 -2.30 -29.11 -7.33
C LEU A 922 -2.18 -28.68 -5.87
N HIS A 923 -0.96 -28.47 -5.39
CA HIS A 923 -0.73 -27.97 -4.04
C HIS A 923 -1.22 -26.52 -3.87
N GLY A 924 -1.03 -25.66 -4.87
CA GLY A 924 -1.61 -24.31 -4.89
C GLY A 924 -3.14 -24.34 -4.84
N MET A 925 -3.79 -25.26 -5.57
CA MET A 925 -5.23 -25.46 -5.53
C MET A 925 -5.72 -25.91 -4.15
N VAL A 926 -4.98 -26.81 -3.48
CA VAL A 926 -5.29 -27.20 -2.10
C VAL A 926 -5.21 -25.99 -1.18
N LYS A 927 -4.16 -25.17 -1.29
CA LYS A 927 -4.04 -23.92 -0.53
C LYS A 927 -5.16 -22.92 -0.83
N CYS A 928 -5.63 -22.82 -2.07
CA CYS A 928 -6.79 -22.00 -2.39
C CYS A 928 -8.08 -22.50 -1.70
N LEU A 929 -8.22 -23.82 -1.50
CA LEU A 929 -9.36 -24.39 -0.78
C LEU A 929 -9.24 -24.16 0.73
N GLU A 930 -8.03 -24.33 1.29
CA GLU A 930 -7.76 -24.08 2.71
C GLU A 930 -7.99 -22.60 3.07
N ALA A 931 -7.47 -21.67 2.26
CA ALA A 931 -7.70 -20.23 2.47
C ALA A 931 -9.18 -19.84 2.38
N ALA A 932 -9.95 -20.50 1.49
CA ALA A 932 -11.39 -20.27 1.39
C ALA A 932 -12.18 -20.81 2.60
N GLU A 933 -11.64 -21.79 3.33
CA GLU A 933 -12.24 -22.31 4.57
C GLU A 933 -11.95 -21.38 5.76
N GLU A 934 -10.75 -20.78 5.81
CA GLU A 934 -10.39 -19.78 6.84
C GLU A 934 -11.24 -18.50 6.72
N GLU A 935 -11.53 -18.02 5.50
CA GLU A 935 -12.37 -16.84 5.26
C GLU A 935 -13.88 -17.09 5.51
N GLU A 936 -14.40 -18.29 5.20
CA GLU A 936 -15.79 -18.66 5.52
C GLU A 936 -16.03 -18.65 7.06
N ASP A 937 -15.04 -19.08 7.85
CA ASP A 937 -15.08 -19.04 9.32
C ASP A 937 -15.04 -17.60 9.89
N GLU A 938 -14.40 -16.65 9.18
CA GLU A 938 -14.36 -15.22 9.53
C GLU A 938 -15.66 -14.50 9.14
N GLU A 939 -16.20 -14.74 7.94
CA GLU A 939 -17.47 -14.16 7.47
C GLU A 939 -18.67 -14.63 8.32
N GLU A 940 -18.72 -15.91 8.73
CA GLU A 940 -19.77 -16.40 9.65
C GLU A 940 -19.71 -15.72 11.04
N GLY A 941 -18.53 -15.26 11.47
CA GLY A 941 -18.36 -14.47 12.69
C GLY A 941 -18.83 -13.02 12.57
N GLU A 942 -18.64 -12.40 11.40
CA GLU A 942 -19.06 -11.02 11.12
C GLU A 942 -20.56 -10.90 10.75
N GLU A 943 -21.17 -11.94 10.18
CA GLU A 943 -22.62 -11.97 9.89
C GLU A 943 -23.47 -11.96 11.17
N GLU A 944 -22.97 -12.51 12.30
CA GLU A 944 -23.64 -12.40 13.62
C GLU A 944 -23.59 -10.97 14.20
N GLU A 945 -22.64 -10.12 13.79
CA GLU A 945 -22.53 -8.72 14.24
C GLU A 945 -23.26 -7.71 13.33
N ASN A 946 -23.37 -8.00 12.03
CA ASN A 946 -23.89 -7.06 11.03
C ASN A 946 -25.41 -7.11 10.77
N GLU A 947 -26.17 -7.97 11.47
CA GLU A 947 -27.64 -8.04 11.36
C GLU A 947 -28.39 -6.78 11.86
N LYS A 948 -27.69 -5.71 12.28
CA LYS A 948 -28.31 -4.52 12.89
C LYS A 948 -28.42 -3.26 12.03
N ASP A 949 -27.71 -3.11 10.92
CA ASP A 949 -27.74 -1.84 10.19
C ASP A 949 -27.70 -2.02 8.66
N MET A 950 -28.87 -2.10 8.02
CA MET A 950 -28.94 -1.88 6.57
C MET A 950 -30.27 -1.26 6.11
N HIS A 951 -30.23 0.04 5.77
CA HIS A 951 -31.14 0.62 4.78
C HIS A 951 -30.45 1.72 3.96
N ASP A 952 -30.45 1.47 2.65
CA ASP A 952 -30.59 2.42 1.52
C ASP A 952 -29.35 3.08 0.89
N CYS A 953 -29.07 2.74 -0.39
CA CYS A 953 -28.73 3.66 -1.50
C CYS A 953 -28.32 2.89 -2.78
N SER A 954 -29.14 3.00 -3.83
CA SER A 954 -28.91 2.47 -5.18
C SER A 954 -28.21 3.48 -6.09
N GLY A 955 -27.02 3.13 -6.62
CA GLY A 955 -26.33 3.97 -7.62
C GLY A 955 -24.88 3.60 -7.94
N ARG A 956 -24.48 2.33 -7.87
CA ARG A 956 -23.09 1.88 -8.06
C ARG A 956 -22.96 0.63 -8.94
N GLU A 957 -23.66 0.49 -10.06
CA GLU A 957 -23.71 -0.80 -10.79
C GLU A 957 -22.35 -1.33 -11.29
N TRP A 958 -21.41 -0.46 -11.68
CA TRP A 958 -20.07 -0.91 -12.11
C TRP A 958 -19.19 -1.37 -10.93
N ALA A 959 -19.09 -0.55 -9.88
CA ALA A 959 -18.35 -0.89 -8.66
C ALA A 959 -19.03 -1.99 -7.82
N THR A 960 -20.34 -2.22 -7.97
CA THR A 960 -21.06 -3.31 -7.28
C THR A 960 -21.05 -4.61 -8.07
N LYS A 961 -20.89 -4.60 -9.39
CA LYS A 961 -20.55 -5.82 -10.15
C LYS A 961 -19.10 -6.23 -9.89
N GLU A 962 -18.17 -5.27 -9.92
CA GLU A 962 -16.78 -5.54 -9.54
C GLU A 962 -16.72 -6.00 -8.07
N LYS A 963 -17.39 -5.34 -7.11
CA LYS A 963 -17.51 -5.82 -5.72
C LYS A 963 -18.30 -7.13 -5.52
N LYS A 964 -19.14 -7.55 -6.47
CA LYS A 964 -19.85 -8.85 -6.41
C LYS A 964 -19.03 -9.98 -7.05
N GLU A 965 -18.09 -9.67 -7.94
CA GLU A 965 -17.14 -10.63 -8.52
C GLU A 965 -15.79 -10.65 -7.78
N THR A 966 -15.35 -9.53 -7.21
CA THR A 966 -14.26 -9.48 -6.25
C THR A 966 -14.80 -9.99 -4.93
N PHE A 967 -14.36 -11.20 -4.62
CA PHE A 967 -14.61 -11.89 -3.36
C PHE A 967 -16.00 -12.52 -3.24
N CYS A 968 -16.06 -13.76 -3.73
CA CYS A 968 -16.92 -14.77 -3.16
C CYS A 968 -16.05 -16.03 -3.04
N ALA A 969 -15.60 -16.37 -1.83
CA ALA A 969 -14.82 -17.59 -1.53
C ALA A 969 -15.52 -18.84 -2.12
N ARG A 970 -16.85 -18.82 -2.15
CA ARG A 970 -17.73 -19.79 -2.84
C ARG A 970 -17.45 -19.94 -4.34
N CYS A 971 -17.17 -18.87 -5.07
CA CYS A 971 -16.80 -18.94 -6.49
C CYS A 971 -15.41 -19.58 -6.68
N ASN A 972 -14.45 -19.29 -5.80
CA ASN A 972 -13.12 -19.90 -5.85
C ASN A 972 -13.20 -21.41 -5.55
N ARG A 973 -13.94 -21.80 -4.50
CA ARG A 973 -14.14 -23.20 -4.10
C ARG A 973 -14.87 -24.03 -5.16
N THR A 974 -15.94 -23.48 -5.75
CA THR A 974 -16.67 -24.18 -6.83
C THR A 974 -15.84 -24.36 -8.10
N ASP A 975 -14.94 -23.41 -8.38
CA ASP A 975 -14.09 -23.47 -9.57
C ASP A 975 -12.94 -24.45 -9.38
N VAL A 976 -12.25 -24.39 -8.25
CA VAL A 976 -11.17 -25.33 -7.91
C VAL A 976 -11.69 -26.77 -7.80
N ASN A 977 -12.86 -26.99 -7.16
CA ASN A 977 -13.45 -28.33 -7.04
C ASN A 977 -13.91 -28.94 -8.38
N LYS A 978 -14.24 -28.12 -9.38
CA LYS A 978 -14.58 -28.61 -10.73
C LYS A 978 -13.35 -28.95 -11.57
N ILE A 979 -12.20 -28.37 -11.24
CA ILE A 979 -10.93 -28.61 -11.95
C ILE A 979 -10.22 -29.85 -11.39
N ARG A 980 -10.28 -30.06 -10.08
CA ARG A 980 -9.80 -31.28 -9.40
C ARG A 980 -10.56 -32.51 -9.87
#